data_AF-A0A2V2UY53-F1
#
_entry.id   AF-A0A2V2UY53-F1
#
_cell.length_a   1.000
_cell.length_b   1.000
_cell.length_c   1.000
_cell.angle_alpha   90.00
_cell.angle_beta   90.00
_cell.angle_gamma   90.00
#
_symmetry.space_group_name_H-M   'P 1'
#
loop_
_entity.id
_entity.type
_entity.pdbx_description
1 polymer ?
#
loop_
_entity_poly.entity_id
_entity_poly.type
_entity_poly.pdbx_seq_one_letter_code
_entity_poly.pdbx_strand_id
1 'polypeptide(L)'
;MKFAHTAPDRTLGCLLKIVALYRPSQIALLSPQSVPLLFRLAVNCHAKVRETSFHILQTLVLSLKEPHPKAYVLTRRGPLEASENAAFFRSRYELLKRGCPSFYGVRDLGLAFVPKAIRVDAEHFSPDMFHDGEVAAVPAETVKLCKNYTEEKRDYFIDAAQGEAKQQEQRLAQEELKRIIGCLSGILDDELNPSTAGEANMDDAARAKLRDGWIWKVMQLRHDQKTFSESRMRVWKSMGKLVGVEPSVRFFTRLVRLWVNDFVELARSGSATAKESQQSLFSCLFDVLVAAIRISKRHPVAREEALRCYMDALRLVCTSALVPHEVLDSFLRSISALHDTLKVNEVWLIYEFLFAELNPLRAPLAMDASTVKNETESGMTCCTSWYSGRTQEIVRVLNAMVHLICVFAQEINVELLPQLCKQVLQNKELFLCSTSSSIQGCSAFVISEIMRLSLYQSEYIASNSAVLNEILSFVDCIEQLVELPPPPAPEPQPTLAPWSETPALGAVRAPCLSTADSMAVVSSPELPMEPCPPLIEGFSLDGGRCTKPFGNLATVKTFVMCWCRPLPPLLNARVKNVLNVLVRALDIALPEMDALNLRVEAALQRIAYVRLPRNTIHDMLQMLCGILKEEQPYGKSRRPKLLLAAC
;
A
#
# COMPACT_ATOMS: atom_id res chain seq x y z
N MET A 1 26.23 -4.72 35.11
CA MET A 1 27.20 -3.69 34.65
C MET A 1 28.64 -4.14 34.71
N LYS A 2 29.18 -4.61 35.85
CA LYS A 2 30.61 -4.99 35.98
C LYS A 2 31.12 -5.97 34.90
N PHE A 3 30.27 -6.90 34.44
CA PHE A 3 30.61 -7.90 33.44
C PHE A 3 30.18 -7.54 32.01
N ALA A 4 29.51 -6.41 31.82
CA ALA A 4 28.73 -6.17 30.60
C ALA A 4 29.63 -5.95 29.37
N HIS A 5 30.83 -5.40 29.59
CA HIS A 5 31.86 -5.21 28.56
C HIS A 5 32.96 -6.28 28.61
N THR A 6 33.25 -6.83 29.79
CA THR A 6 34.39 -7.75 30.03
C THR A 6 34.03 -9.23 29.91
N ALA A 7 32.76 -9.60 30.10
CA ALA A 7 32.25 -10.97 30.01
C ALA A 7 30.77 -10.97 29.54
N PRO A 8 30.51 -10.65 28.25
CA PRO A 8 29.15 -10.47 27.74
C PRO A 8 28.28 -11.71 27.86
N ASP A 9 28.85 -12.92 27.71
CA ASP A 9 28.10 -14.18 27.83
C ASP A 9 27.59 -14.44 29.24
N ARG A 10 28.37 -14.08 30.27
CA ARG A 10 27.92 -14.15 31.67
C ARG A 10 26.79 -13.15 31.93
N THR A 11 26.90 -11.95 31.36
CA THR A 11 25.85 -10.93 31.45
C THR A 11 24.57 -11.39 30.77
N LEU A 12 24.67 -11.99 29.57
CA LEU A 12 23.56 -12.58 28.85
C LEU A 12 22.91 -13.71 29.66
N GLY A 13 23.70 -14.62 30.24
CA GLY A 13 23.20 -15.70 31.10
C GLY A 13 22.40 -15.18 32.30
N CYS A 14 22.83 -14.08 32.92
CA CYS A 14 22.07 -13.42 33.99
C CYS A 14 20.76 -12.81 33.48
N LEU A 15 20.78 -12.11 32.33
CA LEU A 15 19.58 -11.51 31.75
C LEU A 15 18.56 -12.57 31.32
N LEU A 16 18.99 -13.70 30.77
CA LEU A 16 18.11 -14.81 30.40
C LEU A 16 17.44 -15.43 31.64
N LYS A 17 18.15 -15.53 32.77
CA LYS A 17 17.52 -15.91 34.05
C LYS A 17 16.47 -14.90 34.49
N ILE A 18 16.73 -13.60 34.32
CA ILE A 18 15.73 -12.56 34.60
C ILE A 18 14.52 -12.74 33.68
N VAL A 19 14.69 -12.96 32.38
CA VAL A 19 13.57 -13.21 31.45
C VAL A 19 12.77 -14.44 31.85
N ALA A 20 13.43 -15.52 32.28
CA ALA A 20 12.76 -16.75 32.71
C ALA A 20 11.97 -16.57 34.03
N LEU A 21 12.43 -15.70 34.92
CA LEU A 21 11.83 -15.47 36.24
C LEU A 21 10.83 -14.30 36.25
N TYR A 22 11.03 -13.31 35.40
CA TYR A 22 10.21 -12.10 35.32
C TYR A 22 8.97 -12.37 34.48
N ARG A 23 7.85 -12.65 35.16
CA ARG A 23 6.53 -12.67 34.51
C ARG A 23 5.97 -11.25 34.51
N PRO A 24 5.64 -10.68 33.33
CA PRO A 24 4.99 -9.38 33.26
C PRO A 24 3.70 -9.41 34.08
N SER A 25 3.66 -8.67 35.18
CA SER A 25 2.47 -8.48 35.99
C SER A 25 2.48 -7.08 36.57
N GLN A 26 1.29 -6.54 36.86
CA GLN A 26 1.18 -5.25 37.53
C GLN A 26 1.69 -5.29 38.99
N ILE A 27 1.84 -6.49 39.55
CA ILE A 27 2.10 -6.77 40.98
C ILE A 27 3.58 -6.98 41.26
N ALA A 28 4.29 -7.73 40.41
CA ALA A 28 5.72 -7.98 40.56
C ALA A 28 6.52 -7.09 39.60
N LEU A 29 6.76 -5.84 40.00
CA LEU A 29 7.50 -4.86 39.21
C LEU A 29 9.01 -4.95 39.48
N LEU A 30 9.81 -4.56 38.48
CA LEU A 30 11.25 -4.38 38.68
C LEU A 30 11.53 -3.22 39.62
N SER A 31 12.61 -3.31 40.39
CA SER A 31 13.00 -2.21 41.28
C SER A 31 13.35 -0.96 40.47
N PRO A 32 13.02 0.26 40.96
CA PRO A 32 13.36 1.53 40.31
C PRO A 32 14.84 1.64 39.93
N GLN A 33 15.73 1.12 40.78
CA GLN A 33 17.19 1.10 40.57
C GLN A 33 17.64 0.23 39.39
N SER A 34 16.84 -0.76 38.99
CA SER A 34 17.16 -1.65 37.87
C SER A 34 16.90 -1.01 36.51
N VAL A 35 15.97 -0.05 36.44
CA VAL A 35 15.55 0.58 35.18
C VAL A 35 16.69 1.37 34.51
N PRO A 36 17.43 2.26 35.21
CA PRO A 36 18.60 2.94 34.62
C PRO A 36 19.65 1.96 34.09
N LEU A 37 19.82 0.80 34.72
CA LEU A 37 20.77 -0.23 34.28
C LEU A 37 20.31 -0.86 32.96
N LEU A 38 19.01 -1.15 32.81
CA LEU A 38 18.45 -1.66 31.55
C LEU A 38 18.61 -0.66 30.40
N PHE A 39 18.35 0.63 30.64
CA PHE A 39 18.58 1.68 29.64
C PHE A 39 20.04 1.74 29.18
N ARG A 40 20.99 1.65 30.10
CA ARG A 40 22.43 1.62 29.78
C ARG A 40 22.82 0.35 29.02
N LEU A 41 22.34 -0.82 29.46
CA LEU A 41 22.63 -2.11 28.82
C LEU A 41 22.01 -2.25 27.43
N ALA A 42 20.90 -1.54 27.16
CA ALA A 42 20.26 -1.52 25.84
C ALA A 42 21.09 -0.78 24.78
N VAL A 43 22.09 0.02 25.19
CA VAL A 43 22.91 0.83 24.27
C VAL A 43 24.40 0.47 24.33
N ASN A 44 24.99 0.51 25.52
CA ASN A 44 26.44 0.40 25.70
C ASN A 44 26.83 -1.04 26.04
N CYS A 45 26.63 -2.01 25.14
CA CYS A 45 26.95 -3.42 25.41
C CYS A 45 27.04 -4.31 24.18
N HIS A 46 27.40 -5.59 24.36
CA HIS A 46 27.38 -6.61 23.31
C HIS A 46 25.96 -6.84 22.75
N ALA A 47 25.85 -7.17 21.46
CA ALA A 47 24.61 -7.35 20.70
C ALA A 47 23.47 -8.05 21.45
N LYS A 48 23.73 -9.30 21.86
CA LYS A 48 22.74 -10.15 22.54
C LYS A 48 22.32 -9.60 23.90
N VAL A 49 23.23 -8.90 24.59
CA VAL A 49 22.95 -8.23 25.87
C VAL A 49 22.02 -7.05 25.63
N ARG A 50 22.24 -6.26 24.56
CA ARG A 50 21.35 -5.14 24.21
C ARG A 50 19.94 -5.61 23.88
N GLU A 51 19.84 -6.62 23.01
CA GLU A 51 18.57 -7.22 22.59
C GLU A 51 17.77 -7.75 23.78
N THR A 52 18.40 -8.55 24.65
CA THR A 52 17.75 -9.11 25.84
C THR A 52 17.35 -8.01 26.83
N SER A 53 18.20 -6.98 27.02
CA SER A 53 17.88 -5.84 27.89
C SER A 53 16.69 -5.04 27.37
N PHE A 54 16.64 -4.82 26.06
CA PHE A 54 15.52 -4.13 25.40
C PHE A 54 14.23 -4.94 25.49
N HIS A 55 14.30 -6.28 25.39
CA HIS A 55 13.16 -7.16 25.60
C HIS A 55 12.62 -7.09 27.04
N ILE A 56 13.49 -7.05 28.05
CA ILE A 56 13.08 -6.86 29.45
C ILE A 56 12.42 -5.48 29.63
N LEU A 57 13.00 -4.43 29.06
CA LEU A 57 12.41 -3.09 29.09
C LEU A 57 11.04 -3.04 28.42
N GLN A 58 10.89 -3.67 27.26
CA GLN A 58 9.59 -3.81 26.57
C GLN A 58 8.57 -4.49 27.49
N THR A 59 8.96 -5.55 28.16
CA THR A 59 8.11 -6.33 29.06
C THR A 59 7.67 -5.49 30.27
N LEU A 60 8.59 -4.72 30.85
CA LEU A 60 8.30 -3.75 31.92
C LEU A 60 7.31 -2.66 31.47
N VAL A 61 7.55 -2.04 30.31
CA VAL A 61 6.67 -1.00 29.78
C VAL A 61 5.25 -1.55 29.52
N LEU A 62 5.15 -2.80 29.06
CA LEU A 62 3.86 -3.47 28.86
C LEU A 62 3.16 -3.79 30.19
N SER A 63 3.88 -4.15 31.25
CA SER A 63 3.29 -4.44 32.56
C SER A 63 2.80 -3.20 33.29
N LEU A 64 3.39 -2.03 33.02
CA LEU A 64 2.98 -0.74 33.58
C LEU A 64 1.82 -0.07 32.82
N LYS A 65 1.39 -0.66 31.70
CA LYS A 65 0.33 -0.10 30.89
C LYS A 65 -1.03 -0.36 31.50
N GLU A 66 -1.81 0.70 31.68
CA GLU A 66 -3.21 0.59 32.09
C GLU A 66 -4.10 0.18 30.91
N PRO A 67 -4.93 -0.87 31.06
CA PRO A 67 -5.90 -1.22 30.03
C PRO A 67 -7.03 -0.20 30.01
N HIS A 68 -7.30 0.39 28.85
CA HIS A 68 -8.53 1.16 28.68
C HIS A 68 -9.76 0.26 28.74
N PRO A 69 -10.81 0.65 29.47
CA PRO A 69 -12.05 -0.12 29.56
C PRO A 69 -12.71 -0.23 28.18
N LYS A 70 -13.27 -1.41 27.90
CA LYS A 70 -13.90 -1.74 26.61
C LYS A 70 -15.31 -2.26 26.85
N ALA A 71 -16.22 -1.86 25.98
CA ALA A 71 -17.56 -2.42 25.91
C ALA A 71 -17.67 -3.37 24.71
N TYR A 72 -18.50 -4.40 24.82
CA TYR A 72 -18.82 -5.32 23.74
C TYR A 72 -20.27 -5.09 23.32
N VAL A 73 -20.45 -4.45 22.17
CA VAL A 73 -21.76 -4.13 21.61
C VAL A 73 -22.27 -5.33 20.83
N LEU A 74 -23.45 -5.84 21.20
CA LEU A 74 -24.07 -6.96 20.49
C LEU A 74 -24.53 -6.54 19.09
N THR A 75 -24.40 -7.42 18.12
CA THR A 75 -24.70 -7.10 16.71
C THR A 75 -25.64 -8.08 16.03
N ARG A 76 -26.14 -9.10 16.74
CA ARG A 76 -27.03 -10.10 16.16
C ARG A 76 -28.09 -10.61 17.13
N ARG A 77 -29.32 -10.80 16.62
CA ARG A 77 -30.38 -11.62 17.23
C ARG A 77 -30.66 -12.83 16.34
N GLY A 78 -30.81 -14.03 16.91
CA GLY A 78 -31.31 -15.19 16.17
C GLY A 78 -30.40 -15.79 15.07
N PRO A 79 -30.93 -16.67 14.18
CA PRO A 79 -30.17 -17.45 13.17
C PRO A 79 -29.46 -16.61 12.09
N LEU A 80 -28.41 -17.13 11.43
CA LEU A 80 -27.51 -16.35 10.56
C LEU A 80 -28.17 -15.86 9.26
N GLU A 81 -29.21 -16.57 8.84
CA GLU A 81 -29.76 -16.53 7.48
C GLU A 81 -30.89 -15.49 7.30
N ALA A 82 -31.33 -14.82 8.37
CA ALA A 82 -32.42 -13.85 8.31
C ALA A 82 -31.95 -12.47 7.80
N SER A 83 -32.63 -11.91 6.81
CA SER A 83 -32.33 -10.61 6.18
C SER A 83 -32.46 -9.42 7.15
N GLU A 84 -33.29 -9.52 8.17
CA GLU A 84 -33.47 -8.52 9.24
C GLU A 84 -32.17 -8.24 10.01
N ASN A 85 -31.26 -9.22 10.09
CA ASN A 85 -29.98 -9.07 10.75
C ASN A 85 -29.04 -8.10 10.03
N ALA A 86 -29.14 -8.00 8.70
CA ALA A 86 -28.29 -7.11 7.92
C ALA A 86 -28.62 -5.64 8.18
N ALA A 87 -29.90 -5.30 8.19
CA ALA A 87 -30.38 -3.95 8.49
C ALA A 87 -30.07 -3.56 9.94
N PHE A 88 -30.28 -4.47 10.89
CA PHE A 88 -29.97 -4.27 12.30
C PHE A 88 -28.47 -4.00 12.52
N PHE A 89 -27.61 -4.84 11.95
CA PHE A 89 -26.16 -4.65 12.03
C PHE A 89 -25.73 -3.31 11.44
N ARG A 90 -26.20 -2.99 10.23
CA ARG A 90 -25.84 -1.76 9.52
C ARG A 90 -26.18 -0.52 10.35
N SER A 91 -27.37 -0.50 10.97
CA SER A 91 -27.81 0.59 11.85
C SER A 91 -26.83 0.80 13.02
N ARG A 92 -26.53 -0.27 13.78
CA ARG A 92 -25.60 -0.20 14.91
C ARG A 92 -24.18 0.15 14.46
N TYR A 93 -23.72 -0.40 13.35
CA TYR A 93 -22.39 -0.14 12.78
C TYR A 93 -22.20 1.34 12.45
N GLU A 94 -23.16 1.95 11.76
CA GLU A 94 -23.14 3.37 11.41
C GLU A 94 -23.17 4.27 12.65
N LEU A 95 -24.00 3.92 13.63
CA LEU A 95 -24.03 4.63 14.91
C LEU A 95 -22.71 4.54 15.66
N LEU A 96 -22.05 3.38 15.67
CA LEU A 96 -20.72 3.23 16.26
C LEU A 96 -19.66 4.04 15.50
N LYS A 97 -19.72 4.05 14.17
CA LYS A 97 -18.81 4.83 13.31
C LYS A 97 -18.92 6.34 13.56
N ARG A 98 -20.13 6.84 13.86
CA ARG A 98 -20.38 8.25 14.18
C ARG A 98 -20.15 8.58 15.65
N GLY A 99 -20.62 7.72 16.55
CA GLY A 99 -20.67 7.96 18.00
C GLY A 99 -19.41 7.56 18.76
N CYS A 100 -18.54 6.72 18.19
CA CYS A 100 -17.30 6.30 18.84
C CYS A 100 -16.07 6.80 18.06
N PRO A 101 -15.43 7.91 18.47
CA PRO A 101 -14.28 8.49 17.76
C PRO A 101 -13.09 7.54 17.56
N SER A 102 -12.99 6.52 18.41
CA SER A 102 -11.94 5.50 18.39
C SER A 102 -12.33 4.22 17.67
N PHE A 103 -13.51 4.14 17.05
CA PHE A 103 -13.93 3.03 16.20
C PHE A 103 -13.45 3.26 14.76
N TYR A 104 -12.80 2.25 14.18
CA TYR A 104 -12.15 2.30 12.85
C TYR A 104 -12.68 1.19 11.94
N GLY A 105 -13.89 0.71 12.23
CA GLY A 105 -14.52 -0.38 11.51
C GLY A 105 -14.04 -1.77 11.92
N VAL A 106 -14.42 -2.77 11.12
CA VAL A 106 -14.16 -4.20 11.38
C VAL A 106 -13.02 -4.69 10.47
N ARG A 107 -12.08 -5.42 11.08
CA ARG A 107 -10.76 -5.78 10.52
C ARG A 107 -10.78 -6.64 9.27
N ASP A 108 -11.75 -7.52 9.22
CA ASP A 108 -12.07 -8.30 8.05
C ASP A 108 -13.34 -7.58 7.54
N LEU A 109 -13.57 -7.35 6.26
CA LEU A 109 -14.48 -8.24 5.54
C LEU A 109 -15.04 -7.63 4.23
N GLY A 110 -15.01 -8.44 3.17
CA GLY A 110 -16.24 -8.75 2.45
C GLY A 110 -17.09 -9.67 3.34
N LEU A 111 -18.05 -9.09 4.07
CA LEU A 111 -18.72 -9.77 5.19
C LEU A 111 -19.55 -10.90 4.62
N ALA A 112 -19.08 -12.15 4.77
CA ALA A 112 -19.97 -13.29 4.58
C ALA A 112 -21.01 -13.35 5.71
N PHE A 113 -20.63 -12.97 6.94
CA PHE A 113 -21.49 -13.04 8.12
C PHE A 113 -21.22 -11.93 9.14
N VAL A 114 -22.28 -11.33 9.69
CA VAL A 114 -22.24 -10.32 10.76
C VAL A 114 -21.56 -10.86 12.03
N PRO A 115 -20.59 -10.15 12.65
CA PRO A 115 -20.00 -10.57 13.92
C PRO A 115 -21.05 -10.63 15.03
N LYS A 116 -20.83 -11.45 16.06
CA LYS A 116 -21.75 -11.52 17.21
C LYS A 116 -21.69 -10.27 18.11
N ALA A 117 -20.50 -9.68 18.23
CA ALA A 117 -20.31 -8.44 18.97
C ALA A 117 -19.15 -7.61 18.38
N ILE A 118 -19.23 -6.28 18.52
CA ILE A 118 -18.18 -5.32 18.19
C ILE A 118 -17.57 -4.79 19.48
N ARG A 119 -16.24 -4.74 19.54
CA ARG A 119 -15.51 -4.19 20.69
C ARG A 119 -15.26 -2.70 20.48
N VAL A 120 -15.75 -1.88 21.41
CA VAL A 120 -15.58 -0.42 21.42
C VAL A 120 -15.03 0.08 22.75
N ASP A 121 -14.66 1.36 22.80
CA ASP A 121 -14.20 2.01 24.03
C ASP A 121 -15.41 2.30 24.92
N ALA A 122 -15.32 1.90 26.20
CA ALA A 122 -16.45 2.04 27.13
C ALA A 122 -16.82 3.51 27.37
N GLU A 123 -15.84 4.42 27.33
CA GLU A 123 -16.03 5.86 27.50
C GLU A 123 -16.91 6.51 26.40
N HIS A 124 -17.00 5.85 25.24
CA HIS A 124 -17.77 6.32 24.09
C HIS A 124 -19.02 5.49 23.85
N PHE A 125 -19.37 4.60 24.77
CA PHE A 125 -20.54 3.74 24.66
C PHE A 125 -21.54 4.09 25.76
N SER A 126 -22.81 4.30 25.37
CA SER A 126 -23.93 4.46 26.30
C SER A 126 -24.93 3.33 26.07
N PRO A 127 -25.53 2.74 27.13
CA PRO A 127 -26.62 1.77 26.98
C PRO A 127 -27.77 2.30 26.10
N ASP A 128 -28.03 3.60 26.13
CA ASP A 128 -29.09 4.26 25.36
C ASP A 128 -28.66 4.71 23.96
N MET A 129 -27.42 4.39 23.54
CA MET A 129 -26.88 4.76 22.22
C MET A 129 -27.71 4.17 21.07
N PHE A 130 -28.34 3.02 21.31
CA PHE A 130 -29.17 2.33 20.34
C PHE A 130 -30.63 2.42 20.78
N HIS A 131 -31.43 3.22 20.07
CA HIS A 131 -32.87 3.34 20.31
C HIS A 131 -33.66 2.17 19.71
N ASP A 132 -33.12 0.95 19.79
CA ASP A 132 -33.70 -0.25 19.21
C ASP A 132 -34.39 -1.16 20.25
N GLY A 133 -34.42 -0.76 21.53
CA GLY A 133 -35.09 -1.49 22.62
C GLY A 133 -34.35 -2.75 23.07
N GLU A 134 -33.10 -2.92 22.63
CA GLU A 134 -32.33 -4.15 22.78
C GLU A 134 -31.19 -4.05 23.78
N VAL A 135 -30.78 -5.20 24.34
CA VAL A 135 -29.57 -5.27 25.17
C VAL A 135 -28.38 -4.82 24.34
N ALA A 136 -27.83 -3.66 24.72
CA ALA A 136 -26.80 -2.98 23.94
C ALA A 136 -25.41 -3.60 24.14
N ALA A 137 -25.09 -4.10 25.34
CA ALA A 137 -23.77 -4.63 25.66
C ALA A 137 -23.77 -5.85 26.59
N VAL A 138 -22.67 -6.61 26.52
CA VAL A 138 -22.37 -7.73 27.40
C VAL A 138 -21.22 -7.34 28.34
N PRO A 139 -21.29 -7.63 29.66
CA PRO A 139 -20.19 -7.36 30.59
C PRO A 139 -18.90 -8.05 30.11
N ALA A 140 -17.79 -7.33 30.12
CA ALA A 140 -16.50 -7.83 29.61
C ALA A 140 -16.06 -9.16 30.26
N GLU A 141 -16.51 -9.41 31.48
CA GLU A 141 -16.26 -10.62 32.28
C GLU A 141 -16.96 -11.87 31.72
N THR A 142 -18.07 -11.71 31.01
CA THR A 142 -18.84 -12.82 30.41
C THR A 142 -18.38 -13.18 29.00
N VAL A 143 -17.61 -12.31 28.34
CA VAL A 143 -16.98 -12.59 27.04
C VAL A 143 -15.64 -13.29 27.28
N LYS A 144 -15.66 -14.63 27.35
CA LYS A 144 -14.42 -15.44 27.38
C LYS A 144 -13.66 -15.29 26.07
N LEU A 145 -12.70 -14.38 26.01
CA LEU A 145 -11.70 -14.34 24.95
C LEU A 145 -10.79 -15.57 25.09
N CYS A 146 -10.52 -16.30 24.00
CA CYS A 146 -9.64 -17.49 23.97
C CYS A 146 -8.18 -17.27 24.45
N LYS A 147 -7.83 -16.09 24.97
CA LYS A 147 -6.51 -15.75 25.51
C LYS A 147 -6.44 -15.69 27.04
N ASN A 148 -7.54 -15.89 27.76
CA ASN A 148 -7.56 -15.81 29.23
C ASN A 148 -7.20 -17.14 29.90
N TYR A 149 -6.02 -17.68 29.61
CA TYR A 149 -5.53 -18.90 30.29
C TYR A 149 -4.51 -18.63 31.41
N THR A 150 -4.21 -17.37 31.75
CA THR A 150 -3.10 -17.07 32.69
C THR A 150 -3.36 -16.02 33.76
N GLU A 151 -4.55 -15.45 33.86
CA GLU A 151 -4.87 -14.54 34.98
C GLU A 151 -6.24 -14.87 35.56
N GLU A 152 -6.30 -16.01 36.26
CA GLU A 152 -7.23 -16.08 37.40
C GLU A 152 -6.80 -14.99 38.37
N LYS A 153 -7.62 -13.94 38.50
CA LYS A 153 -7.55 -13.03 39.64
C LYS A 153 -7.67 -13.90 40.88
N ARG A 154 -6.54 -14.21 41.52
CA ARG A 154 -6.54 -14.72 42.89
C ARG A 154 -6.90 -13.54 43.78
N ASP A 155 -8.20 -13.32 43.93
CA ASP A 155 -8.76 -12.56 45.04
C ASP A 155 -8.48 -13.37 46.31
N TYR A 156 -7.25 -13.29 46.81
CA TYR A 156 -6.96 -13.69 48.18
C TYR A 156 -7.55 -12.62 49.09
N PHE A 157 -8.33 -13.09 50.07
CA PHE A 157 -8.76 -12.36 51.24
C PHE A 157 -7.58 -11.61 51.88
N ILE A 158 -7.41 -10.35 51.50
CA ILE A 158 -6.58 -9.38 52.20
C ILE A 158 -7.58 -8.44 52.85
N ASP A 159 -7.41 -8.21 54.15
CA ASP A 159 -8.17 -7.24 54.93
C ASP A 159 -8.27 -5.91 54.16
N ALA A 160 -9.46 -5.33 54.03
CA ALA A 160 -9.73 -4.24 53.06
C ALA A 160 -8.75 -3.06 53.21
N ALA A 161 -8.38 -2.73 54.46
CA ALA A 161 -7.40 -1.69 54.77
C ALA A 161 -5.94 -2.07 54.40
N GLN A 162 -5.55 -3.34 54.55
CA GLN A 162 -4.23 -3.82 54.10
C GLN A 162 -4.16 -3.97 52.58
N GLY A 163 -5.30 -4.27 51.93
CA GLY A 163 -5.45 -4.31 50.49
C GLY A 163 -5.30 -2.92 49.87
N GLU A 164 -5.94 -1.90 50.46
CA GLU A 164 -5.82 -0.50 50.03
C GLU A 164 -4.41 0.06 50.20
N ALA A 165 -3.76 -0.19 51.35
CA ALA A 165 -2.39 0.26 51.60
C ALA A 165 -1.38 -0.35 50.62
N LYS A 166 -1.47 -1.66 50.35
CA LYS A 166 -0.62 -2.34 49.35
C LYS A 166 -0.90 -1.87 47.93
N GLN A 167 -2.17 -1.62 47.58
CA GLN A 167 -2.52 -1.05 46.28
C GLN A 167 -1.97 0.37 46.12
N GLN A 168 -2.00 1.19 47.16
CA GLN A 168 -1.46 2.53 47.13
C GLN A 168 0.08 2.53 46.98
N GLU A 169 0.78 1.67 47.73
CA GLU A 169 2.23 1.48 47.57
C GLU A 169 2.59 1.02 46.15
N GLN A 170 1.81 0.10 45.59
CA GLN A 170 1.97 -0.38 44.22
C GLN A 170 1.73 0.72 43.17
N ARG A 171 0.73 1.59 43.37
CA ARG A 171 0.50 2.75 42.49
C ARG A 171 1.66 3.73 42.53
N LEU A 172 2.17 4.05 43.72
CA LEU A 172 3.34 4.92 43.87
C LEU A 172 4.58 4.34 43.19
N ALA A 173 4.82 3.04 43.33
CA ALA A 173 5.92 2.36 42.63
C ALA A 173 5.75 2.40 41.10
N GLN A 174 4.52 2.26 40.59
CA GLN A 174 4.22 2.38 39.16
C GLN A 174 4.46 3.82 38.65
N GLU A 175 4.03 4.83 39.39
CA GLU A 175 4.26 6.24 39.06
C GLU A 175 5.75 6.60 39.08
N GLU A 176 6.49 6.10 40.07
CA GLU A 176 7.95 6.29 40.13
C GLU A 176 8.64 5.66 38.91
N LEU A 177 8.27 4.43 38.54
CA LEU A 177 8.80 3.75 37.35
C LEU A 177 8.42 4.49 36.06
N LYS A 178 7.18 4.97 35.93
CA LYS A 178 6.72 5.81 34.81
C LYS A 178 7.59 7.06 34.67
N ARG A 179 7.83 7.77 35.78
CA ARG A 179 8.69 8.96 35.82
C ARG A 179 10.12 8.64 35.40
N ILE A 180 10.73 7.61 35.99
CA ILE A 180 12.10 7.20 35.67
C ILE A 180 12.23 6.85 34.17
N ILE A 181 11.29 6.08 33.62
CA ILE A 181 11.27 5.73 32.19
C ILE A 181 11.15 7.00 31.34
N GLY A 182 10.24 7.91 31.68
CA GLY A 182 10.02 9.16 30.94
C GLY A 182 11.22 10.11 30.95
N CYS A 183 11.95 10.20 32.07
CA CYS A 183 13.19 10.97 32.17
C CYS A 183 14.33 10.30 31.40
N LEU A 184 14.55 8.99 31.57
CA LEU A 184 15.63 8.28 30.89
C LEU A 184 15.45 8.19 29.38
N SER A 185 14.20 8.17 28.90
CA SER A 185 13.91 8.22 27.47
C SER A 185 14.08 9.62 26.87
N GLY A 186 14.15 10.67 27.71
CA GLY A 186 14.20 12.08 27.31
C GLY A 186 12.84 12.67 26.91
N ILE A 187 11.73 11.96 27.12
CA ILE A 187 10.40 12.42 26.68
C ILE A 187 9.84 13.47 27.65
N LEU A 188 10.08 13.30 28.95
CA LEU A 188 9.68 14.22 30.02
C LEU A 188 10.79 15.21 30.41
N ASP A 189 11.81 15.35 29.58
CA ASP A 189 12.86 16.35 29.80
C ASP A 189 12.39 17.69 29.23
N ASP A 190 12.11 18.65 30.10
CA ASP A 190 11.57 19.96 29.72
C ASP A 190 12.56 20.81 28.92
N GLU A 191 13.87 20.56 29.06
CA GLU A 191 14.91 21.25 28.26
C GLU A 191 14.97 20.68 26.83
N LEU A 192 14.73 19.37 26.70
CA LEU A 192 14.69 18.67 25.41
C LEU A 192 13.35 18.78 24.69
N ASN A 193 12.26 18.80 25.45
CA ASN A 193 10.90 18.66 24.95
C ASN A 193 9.93 19.75 25.48
N PRO A 194 10.30 21.05 25.42
CA PRO A 194 9.50 22.12 26.01
C PRO A 194 8.06 22.15 25.46
N SER A 195 7.12 22.41 26.36
CA SER A 195 5.67 22.43 26.11
C SER A 195 5.17 23.57 25.23
N THR A 196 5.93 24.67 25.16
CA THR A 196 5.52 25.93 24.50
C THR A 196 6.31 26.28 23.23
N ALA A 197 7.39 25.56 22.91
CA ALA A 197 8.25 25.93 21.79
C ALA A 197 7.70 25.39 20.44
N GLY A 198 7.34 26.31 19.55
CA GLY A 198 7.22 26.03 18.11
C GLY A 198 8.58 25.65 17.52
N GLU A 199 8.58 24.76 16.53
CA GLU A 199 9.77 24.12 15.93
C GLU A 199 10.83 25.08 15.40
N ALA A 200 10.43 26.29 14.97
CA ALA A 200 11.32 27.31 14.42
C ALA A 200 12.34 27.88 15.44
N ASN A 201 12.14 27.62 16.75
CA ASN A 201 12.93 28.21 17.83
C ASN A 201 13.81 27.20 18.58
N MET A 202 14.05 26.00 18.01
CA MET A 202 14.93 25.02 18.67
C MET A 202 16.40 25.40 18.45
N ASP A 203 17.03 25.88 19.53
CA ASP A 203 18.45 26.23 19.60
C ASP A 203 19.37 25.01 19.33
N ASP A 204 20.59 25.27 18.85
CA ASP A 204 21.57 24.25 18.49
C ASP A 204 21.96 23.38 19.69
N ALA A 205 21.93 23.93 20.91
CA ALA A 205 22.13 23.18 22.15
C ALA A 205 21.06 22.10 22.36
N ALA A 206 19.79 22.39 22.06
CA ALA A 206 18.70 21.42 22.18
C ALA A 206 18.81 20.33 21.10
N ARG A 207 19.23 20.69 19.88
CA ARG A 207 19.51 19.71 18.82
C ARG A 207 20.67 18.77 19.20
N ALA A 208 21.75 19.31 19.77
CA ALA A 208 22.87 18.49 20.26
C ALA A 208 22.42 17.52 21.35
N LYS A 209 21.64 17.97 22.33
CA LYS A 209 21.10 17.09 23.38
C LYS A 209 20.15 16.02 22.81
N LEU A 210 19.33 16.31 21.79
CA LEU A 210 18.51 15.30 21.12
C LEU A 210 19.37 14.22 20.45
N ARG A 211 20.48 14.59 19.82
CA ARG A 211 21.45 13.66 19.22
C ARG A 211 22.15 12.79 20.28
N ASP A 212 22.33 13.31 21.49
CA ASP A 212 22.85 12.55 22.63
C ASP A 212 21.81 11.74 23.39
N GLY A 213 20.53 11.87 23.03
CA GLY A 213 19.40 11.20 23.67
C GLY A 213 19.43 9.67 23.54
N TRP A 214 18.77 8.99 24.48
CA TRP A 214 18.73 7.52 24.51
C TRP A 214 18.04 6.93 23.27
N ILE A 215 16.89 7.48 22.87
CA ILE A 215 16.15 7.00 21.69
C ILE A 215 16.98 7.15 20.42
N TRP A 216 17.70 8.26 20.28
CA TRP A 216 18.62 8.50 19.16
C TRP A 216 19.70 7.41 19.08
N LYS A 217 20.37 7.13 20.20
CA LYS A 217 21.40 6.08 20.30
C LYS A 217 20.84 4.70 19.98
N VAL A 218 19.66 4.35 20.50
CA VAL A 218 19.00 3.06 20.19
C VAL A 218 18.68 2.94 18.70
N MET A 219 18.27 4.02 18.04
CA MET A 219 17.98 4.00 16.60
C MET A 219 19.25 3.81 15.76
N GLN A 220 20.37 4.42 16.14
CA GLN A 220 21.66 4.27 15.46
C GLN A 220 22.20 2.84 15.52
N LEU A 221 22.02 2.13 16.64
CA LEU A 221 22.55 0.76 16.83
C LEU A 221 21.98 -0.29 15.87
N ARG A 222 20.91 0.04 15.12
CA ARG A 222 20.39 -0.79 14.04
C ARG A 222 21.33 -0.87 12.85
N HIS A 223 22.15 0.16 12.62
CA HIS A 223 23.20 0.14 11.62
C HIS A 223 24.10 -1.09 11.79
N ASP A 224 24.37 -1.46 13.03
CA ASP A 224 25.34 -2.50 13.35
C ASP A 224 24.72 -3.90 13.48
N GLN A 225 23.38 -4.03 13.52
CA GLN A 225 22.69 -5.27 13.93
C GLN A 225 21.44 -5.60 13.11
N LYS A 226 21.53 -6.63 12.27
CA LYS A 226 20.44 -7.13 11.40
C LYS A 226 19.27 -7.78 12.17
N THR A 227 19.45 -8.23 13.42
CA THR A 227 18.45 -9.00 14.20
C THR A 227 17.47 -8.16 15.02
N PHE A 228 17.69 -6.84 15.14
CA PHE A 228 16.97 -5.98 16.09
C PHE A 228 15.57 -5.51 15.59
N SER A 229 14.89 -6.21 14.68
CA SER A 229 13.87 -5.59 13.81
C SER A 229 12.39 -5.82 14.12
N GLU A 230 11.94 -6.83 14.87
CA GLU A 230 10.54 -7.26 14.76
C GLU A 230 9.53 -6.66 15.77
N SER A 231 9.96 -5.90 16.78
CA SER A 231 9.07 -5.51 17.90
C SER A 231 9.09 -4.02 18.32
N ARG A 232 9.80 -3.13 17.60
CA ARG A 232 10.10 -1.75 18.05
C ARG A 232 8.93 -0.78 18.03
N MET A 233 8.11 -0.73 16.98
CA MET A 233 6.91 0.11 16.96
C MET A 233 5.99 -0.19 18.15
N ARG A 234 5.92 -1.45 18.62
CA ARG A 234 5.16 -1.80 19.84
C ARG A 234 5.79 -1.22 21.10
N VAL A 235 7.11 -1.16 21.19
CA VAL A 235 7.83 -0.53 22.30
C VAL A 235 7.60 0.97 22.30
N TRP A 236 7.83 1.66 21.18
CA TRP A 236 7.60 3.09 21.05
C TRP A 236 6.15 3.46 21.38
N LYS A 237 5.19 2.67 20.87
CA LYS A 237 3.77 2.83 21.17
C LYS A 237 3.46 2.61 22.65
N SER A 238 4.06 1.60 23.28
CA SER A 238 3.77 1.29 24.69
C SER A 238 4.41 2.31 25.61
N MET A 239 5.64 2.73 25.32
CA MET A 239 6.34 3.77 26.04
C MET A 239 5.64 5.12 25.89
N GLY A 240 5.19 5.48 24.68
CA GLY A 240 4.45 6.71 24.47
C GLY A 240 3.10 6.76 25.19
N LYS A 241 2.41 5.61 25.29
CA LYS A 241 1.19 5.48 26.11
C LYS A 241 1.48 5.55 27.61
N LEU A 242 2.62 5.04 28.04
CA LEU A 242 3.02 5.00 29.44
C LEU A 242 3.41 6.39 29.96
N VAL A 243 4.21 7.11 29.17
CA VAL A 243 4.82 8.39 29.56
C VAL A 243 3.88 9.57 29.32
N GLY A 244 3.04 9.50 28.29
CA GLY A 244 2.08 10.54 27.95
C GLY A 244 2.05 10.80 26.45
N VAL A 245 0.85 10.87 25.86
CA VAL A 245 0.68 10.91 24.40
C VAL A 245 1.27 12.17 23.79
N GLU A 246 0.89 13.35 24.29
CA GLU A 246 1.34 14.64 23.77
C GLU A 246 2.86 14.85 23.84
N PRO A 247 3.52 14.69 25.01
CA PRO A 247 4.99 14.84 25.07
C PRO A 247 5.69 13.80 24.20
N SER A 248 5.18 12.57 24.12
CA SER A 248 5.80 11.52 23.29
C SER A 248 5.68 11.82 21.80
N VAL A 249 4.52 12.26 21.33
CA VAL A 249 4.33 12.63 19.92
C VAL A 249 5.25 13.78 19.54
N ARG A 250 5.26 14.86 20.35
CA ARG A 250 6.14 16.02 20.13
C ARG A 250 7.61 15.62 20.08
N PHE A 251 8.04 14.74 20.99
CA PHE A 251 9.42 14.25 21.01
C PHE A 251 9.73 13.42 19.76
N PHE A 252 8.83 12.50 19.38
CA PHE A 252 8.99 11.63 18.22
C PHE A 252 9.04 12.41 16.89
N THR A 253 8.15 13.38 16.69
CA THR A 253 8.12 14.22 15.49
C THR A 253 9.37 15.10 15.39
N ARG A 254 9.81 15.72 16.49
CA ARG A 254 11.06 16.50 16.55
C ARG A 254 12.28 15.65 16.20
N LEU A 255 12.38 14.45 16.78
CA LEU A 255 13.48 13.53 16.51
C LEU A 255 13.51 13.14 15.03
N VAL A 256 12.34 12.83 14.45
CA VAL A 256 12.24 12.43 13.05
C VAL A 256 12.62 13.58 12.11
N ARG A 257 12.13 14.79 12.35
CA ARG A 257 12.49 15.97 11.54
C ARG A 257 13.97 16.28 11.60
N LEU A 258 14.58 16.23 12.79
CA LEU A 258 16.01 16.45 12.96
C LEU A 258 16.83 15.43 12.16
N TRP A 259 16.48 14.15 12.26
CA TRP A 259 17.10 13.07 11.47
C TRP A 259 16.98 13.27 9.96
N VAL A 260 15.78 13.65 9.51
CA VAL A 260 15.50 13.92 8.11
C VAL A 260 16.35 15.08 7.59
N ASN A 261 16.49 16.16 8.38
CA ASN A 261 17.33 17.29 8.01
C ASN A 261 18.81 16.89 7.94
N ASP A 262 19.33 16.19 8.96
CA ASP A 262 20.70 15.67 9.00
C ASP A 262 20.99 14.76 7.79
N PHE A 263 20.02 13.91 7.40
CA PHE A 263 20.12 13.08 6.19
C PHE A 263 20.25 13.92 4.92
N VAL A 264 19.38 14.91 4.73
CA VAL A 264 19.38 15.74 3.52
C VAL A 264 20.67 16.53 3.39
N GLU A 265 21.18 17.07 4.49
CA GLU A 265 22.47 17.79 4.53
C GLU A 265 23.64 16.86 4.17
N LEU A 266 23.68 15.65 4.75
CA LEU A 266 24.71 14.66 4.46
C LEU A 266 24.63 14.13 3.02
N ALA A 267 23.44 13.96 2.48
CA ALA A 267 23.26 13.53 1.09
C ALA A 267 23.69 14.61 0.10
N ARG A 268 23.44 15.90 0.41
CA ARG A 268 23.87 17.04 -0.42
C ARG A 268 25.38 17.24 -0.44
N SER A 269 26.09 16.90 0.64
CA SER A 269 27.55 17.04 0.71
C SER A 269 28.32 16.00 -0.13
N GLY A 270 27.61 15.09 -0.80
CA GLY A 270 28.21 14.07 -1.67
C GLY A 270 28.99 13.00 -0.91
N SER A 271 28.83 12.93 0.42
CA SER A 271 29.56 11.99 1.26
C SER A 271 29.22 10.54 0.94
N ALA A 272 30.24 9.70 0.69
CA ALA A 272 30.08 8.26 0.49
C ALA A 272 29.39 7.57 1.70
N THR A 273 29.53 8.14 2.90
CA THR A 273 28.87 7.64 4.12
C THR A 273 27.35 7.76 4.10
N ALA A 274 26.77 8.67 3.31
CA ALA A 274 25.32 8.83 3.18
C ALA A 274 24.66 7.66 2.42
N LYS A 275 25.39 7.00 1.50
CA LYS A 275 24.84 5.98 0.60
C LYS A 275 24.64 4.61 1.27
N GLU A 276 25.54 4.19 2.16
CA GLU A 276 25.53 2.84 2.75
C GLU A 276 24.98 2.78 4.20
N SER A 277 25.13 3.84 5.00
CA SER A 277 24.81 3.79 6.44
C SER A 277 23.37 4.20 6.78
N GLN A 278 22.71 5.03 5.95
CA GLN A 278 21.48 5.72 6.36
C GLN A 278 20.16 5.01 5.99
N GLN A 279 20.19 4.00 5.11
CA GLN A 279 18.97 3.33 4.62
C GLN A 279 18.21 2.58 5.73
N SER A 280 18.95 1.92 6.63
CA SER A 280 18.36 1.19 7.75
C SER A 280 17.82 2.14 8.85
N LEU A 281 18.24 3.40 8.86
CA LEU A 281 17.78 4.38 9.84
C LEU A 281 16.38 4.88 9.51
N PHE A 282 16.03 4.98 8.23
CA PHE A 282 14.69 5.35 7.78
C PHE A 282 13.59 4.43 8.28
N SER A 283 13.83 3.11 8.34
CA SER A 283 12.80 2.22 8.91
C SER A 283 12.55 2.51 10.40
N CYS A 284 13.58 2.92 11.15
CA CYS A 284 13.41 3.29 12.55
C CYS A 284 12.57 4.56 12.67
N LEU A 285 12.80 5.54 11.79
CA LEU A 285 12.03 6.78 11.73
C LEU A 285 10.56 6.47 11.45
N PHE A 286 10.27 5.60 10.49
CA PHE A 286 8.90 5.19 10.20
C PHE A 286 8.26 4.41 11.36
N ASP A 287 9.00 3.53 12.04
CA ASP A 287 8.50 2.84 13.24
C ASP A 287 8.07 3.83 14.35
N VAL A 288 8.84 4.90 14.52
CA VAL A 288 8.57 5.98 15.49
C VAL A 288 7.37 6.83 15.07
N LEU A 289 7.28 7.22 13.79
CA LEU A 289 6.13 7.96 13.25
C LEU A 289 4.83 7.14 13.34
N VAL A 290 4.87 5.86 12.94
CA VAL A 290 3.71 4.96 13.06
C VAL A 290 3.31 4.80 14.53
N ALA A 291 4.27 4.74 15.45
CA ALA A 291 3.97 4.74 16.88
C ALA A 291 3.30 6.04 17.33
N ALA A 292 3.82 7.21 16.92
CA ALA A 292 3.22 8.53 17.21
C ALA A 292 1.77 8.61 16.71
N ILE A 293 1.50 8.17 15.49
CA ILE A 293 0.16 8.05 14.91
C ILE A 293 -0.74 7.11 15.75
N ARG A 294 -0.22 5.95 16.15
CA ARG A 294 -1.00 4.94 16.91
C ARG A 294 -1.30 5.34 18.36
N ILE A 295 -0.46 6.17 19.00
CA ILE A 295 -0.71 6.65 20.36
C ILE A 295 -1.63 7.86 20.38
N SER A 296 -1.59 8.71 19.35
CA SER A 296 -2.38 9.94 19.22
C SER A 296 -3.83 9.75 18.79
N LYS A 297 -4.31 8.51 18.66
CA LYS A 297 -5.69 8.17 18.24
C LYS A 297 -6.80 8.93 18.99
N ARG A 298 -6.56 9.37 20.23
CA ARG A 298 -7.52 10.14 21.07
C ARG A 298 -7.16 11.61 21.28
N HIS A 299 -6.06 12.08 20.68
CA HIS A 299 -5.52 13.42 20.90
C HIS A 299 -5.44 14.14 19.54
N PRO A 300 -6.49 14.87 19.11
CA PRO A 300 -6.56 15.45 17.76
C PRO A 300 -5.37 16.32 17.38
N VAL A 301 -4.90 17.18 18.30
CA VAL A 301 -3.76 18.08 18.04
C VAL A 301 -2.47 17.29 17.81
N ALA A 302 -2.14 16.35 18.70
CA ALA A 302 -0.99 15.47 18.53
C ALA A 302 -1.14 14.56 17.30
N ARG A 303 -2.37 14.15 16.98
CA ARG A 303 -2.68 13.32 15.81
C ARG A 303 -2.33 14.04 14.52
N GLU A 304 -2.74 15.31 14.42
CA GLU A 304 -2.45 16.17 13.28
C GLU A 304 -0.95 16.40 13.12
N GLU A 305 -0.23 16.68 14.21
CA GLU A 305 1.22 16.86 14.19
C GLU A 305 1.95 15.60 13.68
N ALA A 306 1.57 14.42 14.20
CA ALA A 306 2.14 13.15 13.78
C ALA A 306 1.85 12.83 12.30
N LEU A 307 0.63 13.12 11.83
CA LEU A 307 0.24 12.92 10.42
C LEU A 307 1.00 13.87 9.49
N ARG A 308 1.10 15.15 9.84
CA ARG A 308 1.86 16.14 9.06
C ARG A 308 3.32 15.72 8.93
N CYS A 309 3.96 15.35 10.04
CA CYS A 309 5.34 14.86 10.02
C CYS A 309 5.52 13.57 9.19
N TYR A 310 4.51 12.67 9.20
CA TYR A 310 4.52 11.48 8.36
C TYR A 310 4.39 11.81 6.87
N MET A 311 3.51 12.75 6.51
CA MET A 311 3.35 13.22 5.12
C MET A 311 4.60 13.95 4.62
N ASP A 312 5.25 14.76 5.45
CA ASP A 312 6.52 15.42 5.12
C ASP A 312 7.64 14.40 4.85
N ALA A 313 7.71 13.33 5.65
CA ALA A 313 8.65 12.24 5.43
C ALA A 313 8.32 11.46 4.14
N LEU A 314 7.04 11.18 3.90
CA LEU A 314 6.56 10.56 2.66
C LEU A 314 6.93 11.39 1.43
N ARG A 315 6.72 12.71 1.48
CA ARG A 315 7.13 13.65 0.45
C ARG A 315 8.58 13.45 0.09
N LEU A 316 9.46 13.55 1.09
CA LEU A 316 10.89 13.45 0.87
C LEU A 316 11.28 12.11 0.23
N VAL A 317 10.73 10.99 0.70
CA VAL A 317 11.04 9.65 0.17
C VAL A 317 10.60 9.52 -1.29
N CYS A 318 9.45 10.10 -1.64
CA CYS A 318 8.90 10.03 -2.99
C CYS A 318 9.54 11.02 -3.97
N THR A 319 9.87 12.24 -3.54
CA THR A 319 10.24 13.35 -4.43
C THR A 319 11.73 13.71 -4.40
N SER A 320 12.52 13.10 -3.50
CA SER A 320 13.96 13.36 -3.45
C SER A 320 14.77 12.29 -4.20
N ALA A 321 15.49 12.71 -5.23
CA ALA A 321 16.50 11.90 -5.90
C ALA A 321 17.65 11.46 -4.97
N LEU A 322 17.82 12.13 -3.82
CA LEU A 322 18.84 11.81 -2.82
C LEU A 322 18.50 10.56 -2.00
N VAL A 323 17.22 10.15 -1.98
CA VAL A 323 16.77 8.99 -1.19
C VAL A 323 16.93 7.71 -2.03
N PRO A 324 17.65 6.69 -1.55
CA PRO A 324 17.78 5.39 -2.23
C PRO A 324 16.44 4.66 -2.38
N HIS A 325 16.33 3.78 -3.39
CA HIS A 325 15.08 3.06 -3.66
C HIS A 325 14.70 2.08 -2.53
N GLU A 326 15.69 1.49 -1.87
CA GLU A 326 15.50 0.55 -0.75
C GLU A 326 14.79 1.20 0.45
N VAL A 327 14.92 2.51 0.60
CA VAL A 327 14.21 3.30 1.62
C VAL A 327 12.71 3.35 1.31
N LEU A 328 12.33 3.44 0.04
CA LEU A 328 10.94 3.37 -0.38
C LEU A 328 10.33 2.03 0.02
N ASP A 329 10.98 0.91 -0.29
CA ASP A 329 10.46 -0.42 0.10
C ASP A 329 10.25 -0.54 1.61
N SER A 330 11.19 -0.01 2.40
CA SER A 330 11.04 0.04 3.86
C SER A 330 9.88 0.95 4.30
N PHE A 331 9.65 2.06 3.62
CA PHE A 331 8.52 2.96 3.88
C PHE A 331 7.19 2.28 3.53
N LEU A 332 7.10 1.62 2.38
CA LEU A 332 5.89 0.93 1.94
C LEU A 332 5.44 -0.14 2.94
N ARG A 333 6.38 -0.83 3.59
CA ARG A 333 6.06 -1.74 4.72
C ARG A 333 5.48 -1.00 5.94
N SER A 334 5.88 0.24 6.19
CA SER A 334 5.33 1.06 7.28
C SER A 334 3.88 1.48 7.04
N ILE A 335 3.46 1.66 5.77
CA ILE A 335 2.06 1.91 5.41
C ILE A 335 1.18 0.75 5.89
N SER A 336 1.63 -0.50 5.76
CA SER A 336 0.91 -1.68 6.27
C SER A 336 0.72 -1.62 7.78
N ALA A 337 1.64 -1.00 8.52
CA ALA A 337 1.50 -0.80 9.96
C ALA A 337 0.49 0.31 10.33
N LEU A 338 0.00 1.09 9.36
CA LEU A 338 -1.08 2.05 9.54
C LEU A 338 -2.48 1.46 9.30
N HIS A 339 -2.56 0.18 8.90
CA HIS A 339 -3.81 -0.57 8.87
C HIS A 339 -4.56 -0.47 10.21
N ASP A 340 -5.89 -0.37 10.16
CA ASP A 340 -6.80 -0.13 11.31
C ASP A 340 -6.50 1.11 12.16
N THR A 341 -5.67 2.03 11.67
CA THR A 341 -5.19 3.17 12.47
C THR A 341 -5.60 4.52 11.89
N LEU A 342 -5.78 4.62 10.57
CA LEU A 342 -6.18 5.85 9.90
C LEU A 342 -7.69 5.87 9.66
N LYS A 343 -8.29 7.07 9.77
CA LYS A 343 -9.68 7.32 9.35
C LYS A 343 -9.73 7.63 7.86
N VAL A 344 -10.92 7.53 7.28
CA VAL A 344 -11.20 7.86 5.87
C VAL A 344 -10.61 9.21 5.46
N ASN A 345 -10.92 10.28 6.20
CA ASN A 345 -10.38 11.61 5.94
C ASN A 345 -8.84 11.68 6.05
N GLU A 346 -8.23 10.93 6.98
CA GLU A 346 -6.77 10.92 7.15
C GLU A 346 -6.07 10.19 6.00
N VAL A 347 -6.67 9.12 5.47
CA VAL A 347 -6.18 8.44 4.26
C VAL A 347 -6.37 9.33 3.04
N TRP A 348 -7.50 10.04 2.95
CA TRP A 348 -7.75 10.99 1.88
C TRP A 348 -6.73 12.13 1.86
N LEU A 349 -6.38 12.71 3.00
CA LEU A 349 -5.32 13.73 3.09
C LEU A 349 -3.98 13.23 2.51
N ILE A 350 -3.64 11.96 2.73
CA ILE A 350 -2.45 11.35 2.14
C ILE A 350 -2.61 11.23 0.61
N TYR A 351 -3.77 10.81 0.11
CA TYR A 351 -4.02 10.78 -1.34
C TYR A 351 -3.99 12.17 -1.97
N GLU A 352 -4.66 13.18 -1.39
CA GLU A 352 -4.64 14.56 -1.88
C GLU A 352 -3.21 15.07 -2.00
N PHE A 353 -2.40 14.81 -0.97
CA PHE A 353 -0.99 15.12 -0.99
C PHE A 353 -0.25 14.40 -2.14
N LEU A 354 -0.46 13.09 -2.33
CA LEU A 354 0.19 12.33 -3.40
C LEU A 354 -0.27 12.78 -4.80
N PHE A 355 -1.57 13.05 -5.01
CA PHE A 355 -2.08 13.60 -6.26
C PHE A 355 -1.53 15.01 -6.53
N ALA A 356 -1.35 15.83 -5.49
CA ALA A 356 -0.72 17.14 -5.63
C ALA A 356 0.74 17.02 -6.11
N GLU A 357 1.49 16.02 -5.62
CA GLU A 357 2.86 15.75 -6.08
C GLU A 357 2.93 15.19 -7.51
N LEU A 358 1.85 14.57 -8.02
CA LEU A 358 1.75 14.11 -9.42
C LEU A 358 1.45 15.25 -10.40
N ASN A 359 0.83 16.34 -9.94
CA ASN A 359 0.52 17.47 -10.81
C ASN A 359 1.82 18.10 -11.35
N PRO A 360 1.94 18.31 -12.67
CA PRO A 360 3.01 19.15 -13.19
C PRO A 360 2.77 20.55 -12.62
N LEU A 361 3.73 21.07 -11.83
CA LEU A 361 3.72 22.44 -11.36
C LEU A 361 3.35 23.37 -12.54
N ARG A 362 2.18 24.00 -12.47
CA ARG A 362 1.88 25.17 -13.27
C ARG A 362 2.91 26.24 -12.90
N ALA A 363 3.70 26.60 -13.91
CA ALA A 363 4.54 27.79 -14.06
C ALA A 363 6.06 27.57 -13.93
N PRO A 364 6.84 28.01 -14.94
CA PRO A 364 8.26 28.29 -14.78
C PRO A 364 8.40 29.53 -13.90
N LEU A 365 9.14 29.42 -12.79
CA LEU A 365 9.73 30.59 -12.18
C LEU A 365 10.74 31.12 -13.20
N ALA A 366 10.40 32.25 -13.82
CA ALA A 366 11.31 33.07 -14.56
C ALA A 366 12.52 33.37 -13.66
N MET A 367 13.60 32.62 -13.84
CA MET A 367 14.92 33.06 -13.44
C MET A 367 15.50 33.83 -14.62
N ASP A 368 15.63 35.13 -14.37
CA ASP A 368 16.37 36.16 -15.10
C ASP A 368 17.18 35.69 -16.31
N ALA A 369 16.67 36.05 -17.48
CA ALA A 369 17.44 36.14 -18.71
C ALA A 369 18.39 37.35 -18.62
N SER A 370 19.52 37.21 -17.93
CA SER A 370 20.58 38.22 -18.00
C SER A 370 21.96 37.73 -17.56
N THR A 371 22.45 36.60 -18.08
CA THR A 371 23.91 36.39 -18.30
C THR A 371 24.15 35.02 -18.90
N VAL A 372 24.43 34.95 -20.21
CA VAL A 372 25.61 34.27 -20.80
C VAL A 372 25.65 34.73 -22.26
N LYS A 373 26.60 35.61 -22.57
CA LYS A 373 27.06 35.84 -23.95
C LYS A 373 28.08 34.74 -24.28
N ASN A 374 27.93 34.20 -25.49
CA ASN A 374 28.93 33.50 -26.30
C ASN A 374 29.36 32.09 -25.83
N GLU A 375 29.00 31.06 -26.59
CA GLU A 375 29.95 30.33 -27.46
C GLU A 375 29.20 29.32 -28.36
N THR A 376 29.31 29.58 -29.66
CA THR A 376 29.44 28.69 -30.84
C THR A 376 28.62 27.40 -30.98
N GLU A 377 27.90 27.34 -32.11
CA GLU A 377 27.17 26.20 -32.66
C GLU A 377 28.00 24.91 -32.79
N SER A 378 27.47 23.80 -32.26
CA SER A 378 27.72 22.45 -32.79
C SER A 378 26.67 21.47 -32.27
N GLY A 379 25.92 20.86 -33.19
CA GLY A 379 25.47 19.47 -33.11
C GLY A 379 24.51 19.05 -32.00
N MET A 380 23.23 18.91 -32.36
CA MET A 380 22.38 17.80 -31.92
C MET A 380 22.17 17.68 -30.40
N THR A 381 21.40 18.60 -29.84
CA THR A 381 20.82 18.46 -28.49
C THR A 381 19.74 17.36 -28.49
N CYS A 382 20.21 16.13 -28.27
CA CYS A 382 19.39 15.03 -27.80
C CYS A 382 18.61 15.48 -26.55
N CYS A 383 17.28 15.42 -26.59
CA CYS A 383 16.37 15.70 -25.47
C CYS A 383 16.47 14.65 -24.35
N THR A 384 17.66 14.42 -23.78
CA THR A 384 17.91 13.47 -22.70
C THR A 384 18.59 14.16 -21.53
N SER A 385 17.83 14.87 -20.68
CA SER A 385 18.30 15.11 -19.31
C SER A 385 17.21 15.48 -18.29
N TRP A 386 16.02 15.93 -18.71
CA TRP A 386 14.94 16.29 -17.77
C TRP A 386 14.07 15.10 -17.31
N TYR A 387 14.22 13.92 -17.93
CA TYR A 387 13.23 12.84 -17.80
C TYR A 387 13.59 11.70 -16.82
N SER A 388 14.82 11.52 -16.36
CA SER A 388 15.13 10.37 -15.49
C SER A 388 14.68 10.58 -14.03
N GLY A 389 14.94 11.75 -13.45
CA GLY A 389 14.58 12.08 -12.06
C GLY A 389 13.08 12.19 -11.85
N ARG A 390 12.39 13.02 -12.65
CA ARG A 390 10.93 13.23 -12.51
C ARG A 390 10.12 11.96 -12.80
N THR A 391 10.54 11.14 -13.76
CA THR A 391 9.91 9.83 -14.01
C THR A 391 10.04 8.92 -12.80
N GLN A 392 11.23 8.90 -12.15
CA GLN A 392 11.44 8.12 -10.94
C GLN A 392 10.53 8.62 -9.81
N GLU A 393 10.46 9.93 -9.56
CA GLU A 393 9.58 10.52 -8.54
C GLU A 393 8.11 10.12 -8.76
N ILE A 394 7.60 10.26 -9.99
CA ILE A 394 6.22 9.86 -10.33
C ILE A 394 6.01 8.36 -10.06
N VAL A 395 6.94 7.51 -10.47
CA VAL A 395 6.88 6.06 -10.20
C VAL A 395 6.85 5.76 -8.70
N ARG A 396 7.63 6.46 -7.87
CA ARG A 396 7.62 6.30 -6.41
C ARG A 396 6.27 6.70 -5.81
N VAL A 397 5.71 7.82 -6.25
CA VAL A 397 4.38 8.29 -5.82
C VAL A 397 3.30 7.27 -6.19
N LEU A 398 3.30 6.77 -7.44
CA LEU A 398 2.37 5.74 -7.89
C LEU A 398 2.52 4.43 -7.09
N ASN A 399 3.74 4.01 -6.77
CA ASN A 399 3.99 2.83 -5.93
C ASN A 399 3.46 3.01 -4.50
N ALA A 400 3.58 4.22 -3.93
CA ALA A 400 2.98 4.55 -2.64
C ALA A 400 1.45 4.49 -2.71
N MET A 401 0.84 5.01 -3.79
CA MET A 401 -0.60 4.90 -4.02
C MET A 401 -1.07 3.45 -4.13
N VAL A 402 -0.37 2.60 -4.90
CA VAL A 402 -0.68 1.16 -4.99
C VAL A 402 -0.71 0.53 -3.60
N HIS A 403 0.30 0.80 -2.76
CA HIS A 403 0.34 0.24 -1.41
C HIS A 403 -0.76 0.78 -0.50
N LEU A 404 -1.10 2.07 -0.61
CA LEU A 404 -2.25 2.65 0.11
C LEU A 404 -3.56 2.01 -0.33
N ILE A 405 -3.75 1.77 -1.64
CA ILE A 405 -4.94 1.12 -2.18
C ILE A 405 -5.05 -0.29 -1.61
N CYS A 406 -3.97 -1.07 -1.67
CA CYS A 406 -3.91 -2.44 -1.17
C CYS A 406 -4.15 -2.54 0.34
N VAL A 407 -3.47 -1.70 1.14
CA VAL A 407 -3.56 -1.75 2.60
C VAL A 407 -4.96 -1.35 3.06
N PHE A 408 -5.54 -0.28 2.50
CA PHE A 408 -6.83 0.26 2.96
C PHE A 408 -8.04 -0.20 2.12
N ALA A 409 -7.88 -1.30 1.38
CA ALA A 409 -8.82 -1.74 0.35
C ALA A 409 -10.24 -2.06 0.86
N GLN A 410 -10.37 -2.61 2.07
CA GLN A 410 -11.59 -3.31 2.50
C GLN A 410 -12.76 -2.38 2.88
N GLU A 411 -12.45 -1.20 3.41
CA GLU A 411 -13.47 -0.27 3.92
C GLU A 411 -13.17 1.16 3.51
N ILE A 412 -11.97 1.65 3.83
CA ILE A 412 -11.63 3.06 3.61
C ILE A 412 -11.57 3.40 2.12
N ASN A 413 -10.83 2.63 1.31
CA ASN A 413 -10.73 2.95 -0.12
C ASN A 413 -12.01 2.65 -0.90
N VAL A 414 -12.88 1.78 -0.36
CA VAL A 414 -14.22 1.58 -0.89
C VAL A 414 -15.07 2.83 -0.68
N GLU A 415 -14.99 3.47 0.49
CA GLU A 415 -15.68 4.75 0.74
C GLU A 415 -15.06 5.92 -0.05
N LEU A 416 -13.74 5.90 -0.28
CA LEU A 416 -13.03 6.90 -1.08
C LEU A 416 -13.08 6.64 -2.58
N LEU A 417 -13.66 5.52 -3.02
CA LEU A 417 -13.69 5.10 -4.42
C LEU A 417 -14.19 6.20 -5.38
N PRO A 418 -15.31 6.92 -5.13
CA PRO A 418 -15.75 8.00 -6.01
C PRO A 418 -14.68 9.06 -6.23
N GLN A 419 -13.98 9.43 -5.16
CA GLN A 419 -12.97 10.48 -5.17
C GLN A 419 -11.69 10.00 -5.87
N LEU A 420 -11.28 8.75 -5.63
CA LEU A 420 -10.15 8.11 -6.31
C LEU A 420 -10.39 8.03 -7.83
N CYS A 421 -11.55 7.51 -8.24
CA CYS A 421 -11.94 7.43 -9.65
C CYS A 421 -11.92 8.81 -10.31
N LYS A 422 -12.51 9.81 -9.65
CA LYS A 422 -12.53 11.20 -10.13
C LYS A 422 -11.11 11.76 -10.30
N GLN A 423 -10.22 11.58 -9.33
CA GLN A 423 -8.84 12.08 -9.41
C GLN A 423 -8.04 11.41 -10.52
N VAL A 424 -8.20 10.10 -10.72
CA VAL A 424 -7.54 9.39 -11.83
C VAL A 424 -8.03 9.93 -13.18
N LEU A 425 -9.34 10.14 -13.35
CA LEU A 425 -9.90 10.71 -14.58
C LEU A 425 -9.48 12.17 -14.80
N GLN A 426 -9.41 12.98 -13.74
CA GLN A 426 -8.90 14.36 -13.81
C GLN A 426 -7.43 14.41 -14.23
N ASN A 427 -6.64 13.40 -13.84
CA ASN A 427 -5.22 13.26 -14.18
C ASN A 427 -4.98 12.27 -15.34
N LYS A 428 -5.95 12.10 -16.26
CA LYS A 428 -5.88 11.13 -17.36
C LYS A 428 -4.62 11.24 -18.23
N GLU A 429 -4.07 12.43 -18.38
CA GLU A 429 -2.84 12.63 -19.16
C GLU A 429 -1.65 11.87 -18.56
N LEU A 430 -1.57 11.77 -17.23
CA LEU A 430 -0.53 11.01 -16.53
C LEU A 430 -0.90 9.53 -16.42
N PHE A 431 -2.15 9.23 -16.05
CA PHE A 431 -2.58 7.87 -15.77
C PHE A 431 -2.78 7.02 -17.03
N LEU A 432 -3.30 7.60 -18.11
CA LEU A 432 -3.68 6.88 -19.33
C LEU A 432 -2.76 7.21 -20.51
N CYS A 433 -2.42 8.49 -20.70
CA CYS A 433 -1.74 8.97 -21.91
C CYS A 433 -0.20 9.04 -21.80
N SER A 434 0.41 8.69 -20.66
CA SER A 434 1.86 8.80 -20.46
C SER A 434 2.62 7.94 -21.47
N THR A 435 3.69 8.46 -22.07
CA THR A 435 4.53 7.72 -23.02
C THR A 435 5.64 6.90 -22.33
N SER A 436 5.89 7.13 -21.04
CA SER A 436 6.89 6.39 -20.26
C SER A 436 6.37 5.01 -19.88
N SER A 437 7.05 3.94 -20.33
CA SER A 437 6.66 2.56 -20.03
C SER A 437 6.59 2.26 -18.53
N SER A 438 7.47 2.86 -17.73
CA SER A 438 7.49 2.74 -16.27
C SER A 438 6.28 3.42 -15.63
N ILE A 439 5.93 4.64 -16.06
CA ILE A 439 4.76 5.36 -15.55
C ILE A 439 3.49 4.62 -15.97
N GLN A 440 3.37 4.21 -17.25
CA GLN A 440 2.22 3.44 -17.73
C GLN A 440 2.02 2.15 -16.91
N GLY A 441 3.10 1.42 -16.61
CA GLY A 441 3.03 0.20 -15.80
C GLY A 441 2.49 0.46 -14.39
N CYS A 442 3.07 1.44 -13.69
CA CYS A 442 2.63 1.80 -12.34
C CYS A 442 1.21 2.41 -12.32
N SER A 443 0.84 3.22 -13.31
CA SER A 443 -0.50 3.78 -13.47
C SER A 443 -1.54 2.68 -13.71
N ALA A 444 -1.23 1.70 -14.58
CA ALA A 444 -2.09 0.54 -14.80
C ALA A 444 -2.24 -0.30 -13.53
N PHE A 445 -1.19 -0.43 -12.70
CA PHE A 445 -1.31 -1.05 -11.37
C PHE A 445 -2.24 -0.27 -10.44
N VAL A 446 -2.13 1.06 -10.37
CA VAL A 446 -3.06 1.89 -9.57
C VAL A 446 -4.51 1.65 -10.02
N ILE A 447 -4.78 1.74 -11.32
CA ILE A 447 -6.13 1.51 -11.88
C ILE A 447 -6.61 0.08 -11.60
N SER A 448 -5.74 -0.92 -11.78
CA SER A 448 -6.06 -2.32 -11.52
C SER A 448 -6.37 -2.59 -10.04
N GLU A 449 -5.66 -1.96 -9.10
CA GLU A 449 -5.96 -2.06 -7.68
C GLU A 449 -7.24 -1.32 -7.30
N ILE A 450 -7.58 -0.20 -7.95
CA ILE A 450 -8.91 0.44 -7.83
C ILE A 450 -9.99 -0.51 -8.34
N MET A 451 -9.80 -1.12 -9.51
CA MET A 451 -10.73 -2.12 -10.05
C MET A 451 -10.88 -3.30 -9.09
N ARG A 452 -9.80 -3.72 -8.40
CA ARG A 452 -9.80 -4.82 -7.43
C ARG A 452 -10.70 -4.55 -6.23
N LEU A 453 -11.03 -3.29 -5.95
CA LEU A 453 -12.00 -2.96 -4.91
C LEU A 453 -13.38 -3.59 -5.18
N SER A 454 -13.69 -3.94 -6.44
CA SER A 454 -14.90 -4.68 -6.83
C SER A 454 -15.08 -6.03 -6.14
N LEU A 455 -14.01 -6.58 -5.54
CA LEU A 455 -14.07 -7.81 -4.77
C LEU A 455 -14.63 -7.61 -3.36
N TYR A 456 -14.64 -6.39 -2.82
CA TYR A 456 -15.10 -6.09 -1.46
C TYR A 456 -16.58 -5.72 -1.42
N GLN A 457 -17.41 -6.54 -2.05
CA GLN A 457 -18.87 -6.38 -1.98
C GLN A 457 -19.38 -6.92 -0.65
N SER A 458 -20.26 -6.17 -0.02
CA SER A 458 -20.92 -6.57 1.23
C SER A 458 -22.29 -5.93 1.29
N GLU A 459 -23.31 -6.74 1.52
CA GLU A 459 -24.65 -6.24 1.80
C GLU A 459 -24.74 -5.63 3.21
N TYR A 460 -23.77 -5.86 4.08
CA TYR A 460 -23.83 -5.42 5.48
C TYR A 460 -23.24 -4.01 5.70
N ILE A 461 -22.29 -3.61 4.87
CA ILE A 461 -21.61 -2.31 4.94
C ILE A 461 -22.09 -1.46 3.78
N ALA A 462 -22.70 -0.31 4.06
CA ALA A 462 -23.33 0.53 3.04
C ALA A 462 -22.37 1.03 1.96
N SER A 463 -21.14 1.40 2.33
CA SER A 463 -20.11 1.81 1.37
C SER A 463 -19.78 0.69 0.36
N ASN A 464 -19.97 -0.56 0.74
CA ASN A 464 -19.58 -1.72 -0.05
C ASN A 464 -20.67 -2.21 -1.02
N SER A 465 -21.92 -1.75 -0.87
CA SER A 465 -23.04 -2.25 -1.69
C SER A 465 -23.07 -1.66 -3.12
N ALA A 466 -22.52 -0.47 -3.32
CA ALA A 466 -22.52 0.22 -4.62
C ALA A 466 -21.20 0.10 -5.39
N VAL A 467 -20.18 -0.53 -4.79
CA VAL A 467 -18.80 -0.57 -5.30
C VAL A 467 -18.71 -1.10 -6.72
N LEU A 468 -19.44 -2.17 -7.05
CA LEU A 468 -19.39 -2.75 -8.38
C LEU A 468 -19.89 -1.77 -9.44
N ASN A 469 -21.02 -1.11 -9.20
CA ASN A 469 -21.60 -0.16 -10.15
C ASN A 469 -20.70 1.05 -10.37
N GLU A 470 -20.07 1.53 -9.30
CA GLU A 470 -19.13 2.65 -9.38
C GLU A 470 -17.87 2.30 -10.16
N ILE A 471 -17.30 1.11 -9.95
CA ILE A 471 -16.15 0.65 -10.73
C ILE A 471 -16.55 0.39 -12.18
N LEU A 472 -17.74 -0.15 -12.46
CA LEU A 472 -18.23 -0.31 -13.82
C LEU A 472 -18.31 1.03 -14.55
N SER A 473 -18.90 2.05 -13.90
CA SER A 473 -18.97 3.42 -14.42
C SER A 473 -17.57 4.02 -14.67
N PHE A 474 -16.64 3.81 -13.74
CA PHE A 474 -15.25 4.25 -13.91
C PHE A 474 -14.55 3.56 -15.10
N VAL A 475 -14.73 2.25 -15.25
CA VAL A 475 -14.19 1.49 -16.40
C VAL A 475 -14.86 1.92 -17.70
N ASP A 476 -16.16 2.25 -17.70
CA ASP A 476 -16.85 2.85 -18.86
C ASP A 476 -16.18 4.16 -19.29
N CYS A 477 -15.89 5.05 -18.34
CA CYS A 477 -15.19 6.28 -18.63
C CYS A 477 -13.79 6.04 -19.22
N ILE A 478 -13.03 5.07 -18.70
CA ILE A 478 -11.70 4.74 -19.25
C ILE A 478 -11.84 4.14 -20.65
N GLU A 479 -12.77 3.21 -20.85
CA GLU A 479 -13.01 2.54 -22.14
C GLU A 479 -13.37 3.55 -23.24
N GLN A 480 -14.19 4.56 -22.92
CA GLN A 480 -14.54 5.64 -23.86
C GLN A 480 -13.34 6.50 -24.28
N LEU A 481 -12.26 6.53 -23.48
CA LEU A 481 -11.01 7.22 -23.83
C LEU A 481 -10.08 6.36 -24.69
N VAL A 482 -10.38 5.06 -24.85
CA VAL A 482 -9.61 4.15 -25.70
C VAL A 482 -10.01 4.36 -27.16
N GLU A 483 -9.21 5.17 -27.87
CA GLU A 483 -9.38 5.36 -29.30
C GLU A 483 -8.69 4.23 -30.09
N LEU A 484 -9.47 3.34 -30.70
CA LEU A 484 -8.98 2.29 -31.61
C LEU A 484 -9.30 2.64 -33.07
N PRO A 485 -8.43 2.28 -34.04
CA PRO A 485 -8.71 2.43 -35.47
C PRO A 485 -10.02 1.74 -35.83
N PRO A 486 -10.94 2.35 -36.61
CA PRO A 486 -12.26 1.78 -36.89
C PRO A 486 -12.15 0.33 -37.42
N PRO A 487 -13.11 -0.56 -37.09
CA PRO A 487 -13.08 -1.93 -37.59
C PRO A 487 -13.06 -1.89 -39.12
N PRO A 488 -12.33 -2.81 -39.79
CA PRO A 488 -12.40 -2.90 -41.24
C PRO A 488 -13.85 -3.12 -41.65
N ALA A 489 -14.28 -2.43 -42.70
CA ALA A 489 -15.60 -2.69 -43.29
C ALA A 489 -15.68 -4.18 -43.65
N PRO A 490 -16.82 -4.85 -43.41
CA PRO A 490 -17.01 -6.21 -43.90
C PRO A 490 -16.71 -6.21 -45.40
N GLU A 491 -15.86 -7.13 -45.86
CA GLU A 491 -15.65 -7.29 -47.28
C GLU A 491 -17.03 -7.46 -47.93
N PRO A 492 -17.33 -6.72 -49.02
CA PRO A 492 -18.57 -6.96 -49.74
C PRO A 492 -18.62 -8.45 -50.04
N GLN A 493 -19.70 -9.12 -49.60
CA GLN A 493 -19.98 -10.47 -50.05
C GLN A 493 -19.77 -10.49 -51.56
N PRO A 494 -19.07 -11.49 -52.11
CA PRO A 494 -18.90 -11.56 -53.56
C PRO A 494 -20.30 -11.55 -54.15
N THR A 495 -20.71 -10.39 -54.68
CA THR A 495 -21.88 -10.27 -55.52
C THR A 495 -21.54 -11.19 -56.67
N LEU A 496 -22.19 -12.36 -56.69
CA LEU A 496 -22.11 -13.32 -57.77
C LEU A 496 -22.21 -12.52 -59.07
N ALA A 497 -21.07 -12.38 -59.75
CA ALA A 497 -21.07 -11.86 -61.10
C ALA A 497 -22.01 -12.79 -61.90
N PRO A 498 -22.93 -12.29 -62.73
CA PRO A 498 -24.01 -13.09 -63.33
C PRO A 498 -23.55 -14.14 -64.36
N TRP A 499 -22.27 -14.51 -64.38
CA TRP A 499 -21.68 -15.33 -65.42
C TRP A 499 -20.68 -16.32 -64.81
N SER A 500 -21.21 -17.35 -64.15
CA SER A 500 -20.51 -18.64 -64.01
C SER A 500 -21.52 -19.75 -63.74
N GLU A 501 -22.41 -20.00 -64.70
CA GLU A 501 -23.05 -21.31 -64.80
C GLU A 501 -22.03 -22.29 -65.38
N THR A 502 -21.36 -23.05 -64.52
CA THR A 502 -20.86 -24.38 -64.87
C THR A 502 -20.67 -25.20 -63.58
N PRO A 503 -21.43 -26.28 -63.37
CA PRO A 503 -21.39 -27.05 -62.14
C PRO A 503 -20.26 -28.07 -62.19
N ALA A 504 -19.26 -27.95 -61.32
CA ALA A 504 -18.26 -28.98 -61.12
C ALA A 504 -18.63 -29.86 -59.91
N LEU A 505 -19.10 -31.05 -60.26
CA LEU A 505 -19.39 -32.22 -59.43
C LEU A 505 -18.29 -32.59 -58.42
N GLY A 506 -18.73 -33.09 -57.26
CA GLY A 506 -18.09 -34.21 -56.59
C GLY A 506 -16.91 -33.89 -55.67
N ALA A 507 -17.19 -33.45 -54.45
CA ALA A 507 -16.24 -33.55 -53.34
C ALA A 507 -15.98 -35.04 -53.03
N VAL A 508 -14.88 -35.58 -53.57
CA VAL A 508 -14.30 -36.85 -53.13
C VAL A 508 -13.80 -36.66 -51.69
N ARG A 509 -14.37 -37.41 -50.76
CA ARG A 509 -13.89 -37.54 -49.38
C ARG A 509 -12.45 -38.08 -49.38
N ALA A 510 -11.51 -37.34 -48.78
CA ALA A 510 -10.22 -37.89 -48.42
C ALA A 510 -10.38 -38.88 -47.24
N PRO A 511 -9.80 -40.10 -47.29
CA PRO A 511 -9.80 -41.02 -46.16
C PRO A 511 -8.74 -40.62 -45.12
N CYS A 512 -9.08 -40.81 -43.85
CA CYS A 512 -8.16 -40.71 -42.72
C CYS A 512 -7.32 -41.99 -42.54
N LEU A 513 -6.20 -41.80 -41.80
CA LEU A 513 -5.43 -42.75 -40.96
C LEU A 513 -4.25 -43.53 -41.59
N SER A 514 -3.03 -43.23 -41.09
CA SER A 514 -2.25 -44.10 -40.18
C SER A 514 -0.77 -44.36 -40.56
N THR A 515 0.12 -43.96 -39.62
CA THR A 515 1.35 -44.61 -39.10
C THR A 515 2.67 -44.74 -39.90
N ALA A 516 3.72 -44.23 -39.21
CA ALA A 516 5.02 -44.85 -38.88
C ALA A 516 6.32 -44.41 -39.62
N ASP A 517 7.18 -43.77 -38.82
CA ASP A 517 8.64 -43.92 -38.65
C ASP A 517 9.61 -43.91 -39.85
N SER A 518 10.59 -42.99 -39.83
CA SER A 518 11.97 -43.33 -39.43
C SER A 518 12.88 -42.09 -39.29
N MET A 519 13.91 -42.23 -38.46
CA MET A 519 14.94 -41.25 -38.13
C MET A 519 15.96 -41.05 -39.26
N ALA A 520 16.52 -39.82 -39.38
CA ALA A 520 17.94 -39.60 -39.67
C ALA A 520 18.38 -38.16 -39.34
N VAL A 521 19.49 -38.08 -38.60
CA VAL A 521 20.29 -36.88 -38.30
C VAL A 521 21.16 -36.55 -39.52
N VAL A 522 21.49 -35.26 -39.77
CA VAL A 522 22.84 -34.72 -40.11
C VAL A 522 22.77 -33.34 -40.82
N SER A 523 23.44 -32.37 -40.17
CA SER A 523 24.18 -31.16 -40.62
C SER A 523 23.65 -30.14 -41.64
N SER A 524 23.86 -28.86 -41.28
CA SER A 524 23.86 -27.64 -42.09
C SER A 524 24.57 -27.73 -43.45
N PRO A 525 24.29 -26.75 -44.33
CA PRO A 525 25.37 -25.92 -44.84
C PRO A 525 25.09 -24.41 -44.76
N GLU A 526 26.18 -23.66 -44.64
CA GLU A 526 26.29 -22.20 -44.59
C GLU A 526 26.00 -21.54 -45.96
N LEU A 527 25.25 -20.43 -45.90
CA LEU A 527 25.33 -19.12 -46.60
C LEU A 527 25.61 -19.06 -48.14
N PRO A 528 25.00 -18.07 -48.84
CA PRO A 528 25.64 -16.75 -48.93
C PRO A 528 24.70 -15.56 -48.70
N MET A 529 25.26 -14.52 -48.05
CA MET A 529 24.80 -13.13 -48.13
C MET A 529 25.00 -12.59 -49.54
N GLU A 530 24.00 -11.92 -50.11
CA GLU A 530 24.15 -10.77 -51.01
C GLU A 530 22.80 -10.06 -51.27
N PRO A 531 22.74 -8.85 -51.86
CA PRO A 531 22.58 -7.57 -51.17
C PRO A 531 21.21 -6.91 -51.39
N CYS A 532 20.87 -5.92 -50.54
CA CYS A 532 19.71 -5.06 -50.71
C CYS A 532 19.74 -4.29 -52.05
N PRO A 533 18.67 -4.32 -52.87
CA PRO A 533 18.48 -3.37 -53.95
C PRO A 533 17.80 -2.09 -53.45
N PRO A 534 17.92 -0.97 -54.20
CA PRO A 534 17.81 0.38 -53.67
C PRO A 534 16.38 0.90 -53.58
N LEU A 535 16.22 1.93 -52.74
CA LEU A 535 15.10 2.86 -52.66
C LEU A 535 14.57 3.23 -54.05
N ILE A 536 13.32 2.86 -54.34
CA ILE A 536 12.49 3.52 -55.34
C ILE A 536 11.37 4.23 -54.57
N GLU A 537 11.47 5.55 -54.55
CA GLU A 537 10.37 6.46 -54.22
C GLU A 537 9.23 6.27 -55.23
N GLY A 538 8.00 6.36 -54.70
CA GLY A 538 6.85 6.76 -55.49
C GLY A 538 5.77 5.69 -55.61
N PHE A 539 4.96 5.55 -54.56
CA PHE A 539 3.49 5.54 -54.67
C PHE A 539 2.90 6.08 -53.37
N SER A 540 2.63 7.37 -53.37
CA SER A 540 1.62 7.98 -52.50
C SER A 540 0.26 7.80 -53.18
N LEU A 541 -0.77 7.37 -52.45
CA LEU A 541 -2.10 7.96 -52.42
C LEU A 541 -3.02 7.18 -51.46
N ASP A 542 -3.32 7.89 -50.37
CA ASP A 542 -4.60 7.90 -49.65
C ASP A 542 -5.09 6.66 -48.90
N GLY A 543 -4.57 6.52 -47.68
CA GLY A 543 -5.33 6.03 -46.53
C GLY A 543 -5.09 6.96 -45.36
N GLY A 544 -6.08 7.78 -44.99
CA GLY A 544 -5.99 8.89 -44.04
C GLY A 544 -5.12 8.61 -42.82
N ARG A 545 -3.89 9.15 -42.83
CA ARG A 545 -2.99 9.15 -41.68
C ARG A 545 -3.57 10.09 -40.63
N CYS A 546 -4.17 9.53 -39.60
CA CYS A 546 -4.53 10.27 -38.40
C CYS A 546 -3.21 10.68 -37.70
N THR A 547 -2.79 11.93 -37.86
CA THR A 547 -1.55 12.51 -37.34
C THR A 547 -1.60 12.80 -35.82
N LYS A 548 -2.20 11.91 -35.03
CA LYS A 548 -2.10 11.91 -33.55
C LYS A 548 -1.79 10.49 -33.03
N PRO A 549 -0.53 10.00 -33.14
CA PRO A 549 -0.24 8.59 -32.87
C PRO A 549 0.05 8.27 -31.39
N PHE A 550 0.70 9.17 -30.65
CA PHE A 550 1.37 8.78 -29.40
C PHE A 550 0.45 8.68 -28.17
N GLY A 551 -0.51 9.59 -28.00
CA GLY A 551 -1.44 9.57 -26.86
C GLY A 551 -2.46 8.42 -26.95
N ASN A 552 -2.97 8.15 -28.15
CA ASN A 552 -3.99 7.14 -28.39
C ASN A 552 -3.46 5.73 -28.12
N LEU A 553 -2.23 5.44 -28.55
CA LEU A 553 -1.59 4.15 -28.29
C LEU A 553 -1.21 3.96 -26.81
N ALA A 554 -0.78 5.02 -26.11
CA ALA A 554 -0.47 4.96 -24.68
C ALA A 554 -1.70 4.56 -23.86
N THR A 555 -2.87 5.12 -24.18
CA THR A 555 -4.14 4.78 -23.52
C THR A 555 -4.51 3.30 -23.75
N VAL A 556 -4.36 2.79 -24.98
CA VAL A 556 -4.58 1.36 -25.29
C VAL A 556 -3.63 0.48 -24.47
N LYS A 557 -2.33 0.82 -24.43
CA LYS A 557 -1.33 0.06 -23.66
C LYS A 557 -1.66 0.01 -22.17
N THR A 558 -2.02 1.15 -21.58
CA THR A 558 -2.39 1.23 -20.17
C THR A 558 -3.65 0.41 -19.90
N PHE A 559 -4.69 0.55 -20.73
CA PHE A 559 -5.92 -0.21 -20.59
C PHE A 559 -5.70 -1.72 -20.65
N VAL A 560 -4.93 -2.21 -21.63
CA VAL A 560 -4.56 -3.64 -21.75
C VAL A 560 -3.86 -4.12 -20.47
N MET A 561 -2.94 -3.33 -19.92
CA MET A 561 -2.22 -3.69 -18.69
C MET A 561 -3.13 -3.77 -17.45
N CYS A 562 -4.19 -2.98 -17.37
CA CYS A 562 -5.19 -3.09 -16.28
C CYS A 562 -5.83 -4.49 -16.23
N TRP A 563 -5.95 -5.15 -17.39
CA TRP A 563 -6.54 -6.49 -17.55
C TRP A 563 -5.54 -7.64 -17.47
N CYS A 564 -4.25 -7.38 -17.19
CA CYS A 564 -3.28 -8.43 -16.86
C CYS A 564 -3.59 -9.13 -15.51
N ARG A 565 -4.46 -8.52 -14.69
CA ARG A 565 -5.01 -9.10 -13.45
C ARG A 565 -6.54 -9.04 -13.50
N PRO A 566 -7.18 -9.86 -14.35
CA PRO A 566 -8.62 -9.78 -14.57
C PRO A 566 -9.39 -10.19 -13.31
N LEU A 567 -10.48 -9.46 -13.03
CA LEU A 567 -11.29 -9.60 -11.83
C LEU A 567 -12.64 -10.23 -12.19
N PRO A 568 -13.02 -11.38 -11.61
CA PRO A 568 -14.21 -12.11 -12.05
C PRO A 568 -15.51 -11.29 -12.10
N PRO A 569 -15.86 -10.47 -11.08
CA PRO A 569 -17.11 -9.69 -11.12
C PRO A 569 -17.15 -8.68 -12.26
N LEU A 570 -16.03 -7.97 -12.49
CA LEU A 570 -15.93 -6.97 -13.56
C LEU A 570 -15.83 -7.60 -14.94
N LEU A 571 -15.00 -8.64 -15.07
CA LEU A 571 -14.83 -9.35 -16.33
C LEU A 571 -16.17 -9.96 -16.76
N ASN A 572 -16.93 -10.57 -15.83
CA ASN A 572 -18.24 -11.12 -16.14
C ASN A 572 -19.20 -10.08 -16.75
N ALA A 573 -19.17 -8.84 -16.24
CA ALA A 573 -20.02 -7.76 -16.73
C ALA A 573 -19.52 -7.15 -18.06
N ARG A 574 -18.22 -7.28 -18.37
CA ARG A 574 -17.55 -6.51 -19.44
C ARG A 574 -16.82 -7.33 -20.47
N VAL A 575 -17.01 -8.65 -20.44
CA VAL A 575 -16.18 -9.58 -21.21
C VAL A 575 -16.16 -9.26 -22.71
N LYS A 576 -17.31 -8.90 -23.29
CA LYS A 576 -17.46 -8.59 -24.72
C LYS A 576 -16.64 -7.36 -25.12
N ASN A 577 -16.73 -6.29 -24.33
CA ASN A 577 -16.01 -5.05 -24.57
C ASN A 577 -14.51 -5.22 -24.41
N VAL A 578 -14.09 -5.87 -23.32
CA VAL A 578 -12.67 -6.11 -23.02
C VAL A 578 -12.03 -6.96 -24.12
N LEU A 579 -12.68 -8.07 -24.51
CA LEU A 579 -12.17 -8.91 -25.59
C LEU A 579 -12.11 -8.14 -26.91
N ASN A 580 -13.13 -7.34 -27.26
CA ASN A 580 -13.11 -6.53 -28.46
C ASN A 580 -11.91 -5.56 -28.48
N VAL A 581 -11.62 -4.88 -27.37
CA VAL A 581 -10.46 -3.99 -27.26
C VAL A 581 -9.14 -4.74 -27.38
N LEU A 582 -8.96 -5.85 -26.64
CA LEU A 582 -7.75 -6.67 -26.69
C LEU A 582 -7.48 -7.21 -28.11
N VAL A 583 -8.53 -7.74 -28.73
CA VAL A 583 -8.47 -8.35 -30.06
C VAL A 583 -8.18 -7.28 -31.12
N ARG A 584 -8.81 -6.10 -31.07
CA ARG A 584 -8.50 -4.99 -31.98
C ARG A 584 -7.13 -4.33 -31.73
N ALA A 585 -6.60 -4.39 -30.51
CA ALA A 585 -5.26 -3.88 -30.21
C ALA A 585 -4.15 -4.70 -30.91
N LEU A 586 -4.41 -5.97 -31.26
CA LEU A 586 -3.48 -6.80 -32.03
C LEU A 586 -3.37 -6.40 -33.52
N ASP A 587 -4.31 -5.60 -34.03
CA ASP A 587 -4.31 -5.11 -35.42
C ASP A 587 -3.54 -3.79 -35.61
N ILE A 588 -3.00 -3.21 -34.54
CA ILE A 588 -2.17 -2.00 -34.60
C ILE A 588 -0.85 -2.34 -35.31
N ALA A 589 -0.41 -1.49 -36.25
CA ALA A 589 0.72 -1.77 -37.12
C ALA A 589 2.06 -1.94 -36.37
N LEU A 590 2.87 -2.90 -36.82
CA LEU A 590 4.16 -3.33 -36.25
C LEU A 590 5.17 -2.22 -35.85
N PRO A 591 5.33 -1.11 -36.59
CA PRO A 591 6.27 -0.05 -36.21
C PRO A 591 5.89 0.70 -34.92
N GLU A 592 4.62 0.61 -34.52
CA GLU A 592 4.05 1.35 -33.38
C GLU A 592 3.91 0.45 -32.13
N MET A 593 4.18 -0.84 -32.24
CA MET A 593 3.74 -1.86 -31.27
C MET A 593 4.56 -2.02 -29.99
N ASP A 594 5.52 -1.15 -29.65
CA ASP A 594 6.43 -1.25 -28.48
C ASP A 594 5.86 -2.07 -27.29
N ALA A 595 6.20 -3.37 -27.22
CA ALA A 595 5.76 -4.38 -26.24
C ALA A 595 4.24 -4.63 -26.06
N LEU A 596 3.36 -4.08 -26.90
CA LEU A 596 1.91 -4.22 -26.81
C LEU A 596 1.42 -5.66 -27.06
N ASN A 597 1.97 -6.38 -28.05
CA ASN A 597 1.59 -7.77 -28.34
C ASN A 597 1.75 -8.68 -27.12
N LEU A 598 2.93 -8.63 -26.48
CA LEU A 598 3.23 -9.42 -25.28
C LEU A 598 2.26 -9.11 -24.13
N ARG A 599 1.83 -7.85 -23.99
CA ARG A 599 0.87 -7.43 -22.96
C ARG A 599 -0.54 -7.93 -23.27
N VAL A 600 -0.97 -7.89 -24.54
CA VAL A 600 -2.28 -8.41 -24.96
C VAL A 600 -2.34 -9.93 -24.79
N GLU A 601 -1.32 -10.66 -25.23
CA GLU A 601 -1.20 -12.11 -25.04
C GLU A 601 -1.26 -12.48 -23.56
N ALA A 602 -0.49 -11.78 -22.70
CA ALA A 602 -0.52 -11.99 -21.27
C ALA A 602 -1.91 -11.72 -20.67
N ALA A 603 -2.61 -10.66 -21.09
CA ALA A 603 -3.97 -10.37 -20.63
C ALA A 603 -4.97 -11.45 -21.05
N LEU A 604 -4.94 -11.89 -22.32
CA LEU A 604 -5.81 -12.95 -22.83
C LEU A 604 -5.59 -14.29 -22.10
N GLN A 605 -4.33 -14.69 -21.92
CA GLN A 605 -3.99 -15.88 -21.12
C GLN A 605 -4.55 -15.78 -19.70
N ARG A 606 -4.36 -14.63 -19.04
CA ARG A 606 -4.86 -14.42 -17.67
C ARG A 606 -6.38 -14.47 -17.61
N ILE A 607 -7.07 -13.94 -18.62
CA ILE A 607 -8.54 -13.99 -18.75
C ILE A 607 -9.02 -15.44 -18.91
N ALA A 608 -8.33 -16.26 -19.70
CA ALA A 608 -8.66 -17.67 -19.89
C ALA A 608 -8.61 -18.48 -18.57
N TYR A 609 -7.74 -18.10 -17.63
CA TYR A 609 -7.65 -18.73 -16.31
C TYR A 609 -8.68 -18.23 -15.28
N VAL A 610 -9.53 -17.25 -15.61
CA VAL A 610 -10.54 -16.73 -14.68
C VAL A 610 -11.76 -17.66 -14.64
N ARG A 611 -12.20 -17.99 -13.43
CA ARG A 611 -13.48 -18.69 -13.23
C ARG A 611 -14.65 -17.75 -13.48
N LEU A 612 -15.41 -18.02 -14.52
CA LEU A 612 -16.61 -17.27 -14.91
C LEU A 612 -17.83 -18.20 -15.00
N PRO A 613 -19.06 -17.66 -14.95
CA PRO A 613 -20.27 -18.42 -15.24
C PRO A 613 -20.21 -19.09 -16.61
N ARG A 614 -20.80 -20.28 -16.74
CA ARG A 614 -20.78 -21.07 -17.99
C ARG A 614 -21.28 -20.30 -19.20
N ASN A 615 -22.34 -19.51 -19.03
CA ASN A 615 -22.92 -18.72 -20.12
C ASN A 615 -21.92 -17.68 -20.64
N THR A 616 -21.23 -16.99 -19.73
CA THR A 616 -20.19 -16.01 -20.05
C THR A 616 -19.03 -16.66 -20.82
N ILE A 617 -18.59 -17.84 -20.39
CA ILE A 617 -17.54 -18.60 -21.11
C ILE A 617 -18.01 -18.98 -22.52
N HIS A 618 -19.27 -19.42 -22.67
CA HIS A 618 -19.82 -19.76 -23.97
C HIS A 618 -19.88 -18.54 -24.90
N ASP A 619 -20.32 -17.38 -24.40
CA ASP A 619 -20.32 -16.12 -25.14
C ASP A 619 -18.92 -15.71 -25.60
N MET A 620 -17.91 -15.88 -24.74
CA MET A 620 -16.50 -15.64 -25.10
C MET A 620 -16.04 -16.54 -26.24
N LEU A 621 -16.28 -17.85 -26.10
CA LEU A 621 -15.91 -18.83 -27.12
C LEU A 621 -16.62 -18.56 -28.44
N GLN A 622 -17.91 -18.21 -28.41
CA GLN A 622 -18.67 -17.88 -29.61
C GLN A 622 -18.11 -16.65 -30.32
N MET A 623 -17.75 -15.60 -29.58
CA MET A 623 -17.10 -14.42 -30.14
C MET A 623 -15.75 -14.77 -30.77
N LEU A 624 -14.88 -15.47 -30.04
CA LEU A 624 -13.55 -15.85 -30.54
C LEU A 624 -13.64 -16.77 -31.76
N CYS A 625 -14.54 -17.75 -31.76
CA CYS A 625 -14.79 -18.62 -32.90
C CYS A 625 -15.36 -17.83 -34.09
N GLY A 626 -16.28 -16.88 -33.87
CA GLY A 626 -16.81 -16.02 -34.93
C GLY A 626 -15.73 -15.17 -35.59
N ILE A 627 -14.76 -14.67 -34.80
CA ILE A 627 -13.59 -13.94 -35.31
C ILE A 627 -12.66 -14.86 -36.12
N LEU A 628 -12.38 -16.07 -35.62
CA LEU A 628 -11.56 -17.06 -36.33
C LEU A 628 -12.21 -17.54 -37.64
N LYS A 629 -13.54 -17.58 -37.70
CA LYS A 629 -14.32 -17.94 -38.89
C LYS A 629 -14.62 -16.77 -39.83
N GLU A 630 -14.15 -15.56 -39.51
CA GLU A 630 -14.42 -14.34 -40.29
C GLU A 630 -15.92 -13.95 -40.36
N GLU A 631 -16.75 -14.49 -39.46
CA GLU A 631 -18.18 -14.18 -39.34
C GLU A 631 -18.42 -12.82 -38.65
N GLN A 632 -17.38 -12.26 -38.00
CA GLN A 632 -17.38 -10.92 -37.41
C GLN A 632 -16.33 -10.03 -38.08
N PRO A 633 -16.61 -8.74 -38.34
CA PRO A 633 -15.67 -7.82 -38.97
C PRO A 633 -14.44 -7.66 -38.07
N TYR A 634 -13.32 -8.21 -38.51
CA TYR A 634 -12.08 -8.24 -37.75
C TYR A 634 -10.88 -7.96 -38.66
N GLY A 635 -9.82 -7.34 -38.11
CA GLY A 635 -8.73 -6.67 -38.80
C GLY A 635 -8.12 -7.36 -40.02
N LYS A 636 -7.49 -6.55 -40.87
CA LYS A 636 -6.89 -6.98 -42.15
C LYS A 636 -5.73 -7.98 -42.01
N SER A 637 -5.22 -8.24 -40.80
CA SER A 637 -3.96 -8.96 -40.58
C SER A 637 -4.16 -10.43 -40.15
N ARG A 638 -3.32 -11.36 -40.66
CA ARG A 638 -3.38 -12.80 -40.31
C ARG A 638 -2.86 -13.14 -38.91
N ARG A 639 -2.12 -12.22 -38.28
CA ARG A 639 -1.36 -12.47 -37.05
C ARG A 639 -2.20 -12.61 -35.78
N PRO A 640 -3.23 -11.79 -35.54
CA PRO A 640 -4.08 -11.97 -34.36
C PRO A 640 -4.87 -13.28 -34.41
N LYS A 641 -5.25 -13.75 -35.61
CA LYS A 641 -5.88 -15.07 -35.80
C LYS A 641 -4.96 -16.20 -35.31
N LEU A 642 -3.65 -16.11 -35.57
CA LEU A 642 -2.66 -17.06 -35.07
C LEU A 642 -2.49 -17.00 -33.55
N LEU A 643 -2.48 -15.79 -32.97
CA LEU A 643 -2.33 -15.60 -31.52
C LEU A 643 -3.58 -16.05 -30.73
N LEU A 644 -4.77 -15.76 -31.26
CA LEU A 644 -6.03 -16.20 -30.69
C LEU A 644 -6.24 -17.71 -30.80
N ALA A 645 -5.69 -18.37 -31.83
CA ALA A 645 -5.73 -19.82 -31.96
C ALA A 645 -4.73 -20.54 -31.04
N ALA A 646 -3.70 -19.84 -30.56
CA ALA A 646 -2.66 -20.38 -29.68
C ALA A 646 -2.96 -20.19 -28.17
N CYS A 647 -3.86 -19.27 -27.83
CA CYS A 647 -4.37 -19.04 -26.47
C CYS A 647 -5.62 -19.89 -26.22
#